data_AF-A0AAV0T962-F1
#
_entry.id   AF-A0AAV0T962-F1
#
_cell.length_a   1.000
_cell.length_b   1.000
_cell.length_c   1.000
_cell.angle_alpha   90.00
_cell.angle_beta   90.00
_cell.angle_gamma   90.00
#
_symmetry.space_group_name_H-M   'P 1'
#
loop_
_entity.id
_entity.type
_entity.pdbx_description
1 polymer ?
#
loop_
_entity_poly.entity_id
_entity_poly.type
_entity_poly.pdbx_seq_one_letter_code
_entity_poly.pdbx_strand_id
1 'polypeptide(L)'
;MDLSSLEMLPTRTFFPRDYIQHYKRQVNELLKHMERLLEQEEALETDGDAAGHGIQVVALPSETVWQNLSALQDCHVTLDETLALFKLKIQESVALVSADPSLERTLERTLSFPILSEESSSSEDMDETDESDFQDVEPVKGRKAAVALNNDVTARVQQALQNEEKFQHFKTNALEFGRGNTAPESFYAYLAQQIPAPVLDFIVVDFARLLPQAGLRVPLLKAHYEHMKNDLARQSIAVFRNKIYSRAVTSRTLTSSSGDEAGSSDEEDEEYPSTIRLRSFNHLVFVIHGIGQHIDFRDGEFKSWNGETGIEGGNHAFRDIFRTMLETTFQDIPMALEMQSIEWHEDLHEPTGLDNIFDLISPEGASAIREFNKETFMDVLYYLSPRYGQLIVDSVTQQLNEKYRVFMNEHPGWDGKVSIFAHSLGSMISYDILTHKPGEIAGNGVRFPGLEFEVDNFFGVGSPVGVMILARGDLNIDDGEFTPGIKIPHCRRYFNLYHPIDPIAYRIEPLIKQEMHDKEPVQLMQYSAVKDQSFGQLQEVWEGLTSPVHGFLYRHDYVMRRRKCEQGMMEVAFAAASHSSYWMSDDVVLFTLMQLCEPVVDILHRYMSARVPLPKLMRSIVELTPHAKVLLSATALVRDRCTGLSREQIVLIDKDRLFFLPRLSEVACRRKWQLKLTATTRAMYGDDPFMMKIVPSDASASASAASNNAILPDLHVFKASSTPVRNAWLEAINETIAKAAAEDLCADNVPWDTANLVDLPSGKSIDYFNAIKTGFLRERTANGWYDSWNDRWLVLQEDYLTCYENSPKLDFVGQFPLRQTKACCYEREYLIRVVARRGAACEMRVQNQESFDRWVEVLERIPTVEIIRHEDLLENSPSSVLIMSETSRGSFGEAGQAGEWLKTKIEGYQIKLDESDQEYVAFVIQVASSTAGNSVVQRRYSEFAKLHHQLRKMFQHEQIPALPGTRMWNKFEPNYLKQKAVGLHGYFNEVCKRCANTRALPLLLEFLKLAPPASSDDPKTSPKEENADKIN
;
A
#
# COMPACT_ATOMS: atom_id res chain seq x y z
N MET A 1 4.25 0.52 -53.63
CA MET A 1 3.21 0.22 -52.62
C MET A 1 3.16 1.42 -51.69
N ASP A 2 1.99 2.00 -51.46
CA ASP A 2 1.87 3.09 -50.48
C ASP A 2 1.79 2.47 -49.08
N LEU A 3 2.76 2.76 -48.21
CA LEU A 3 2.90 2.19 -46.87
C LEU A 3 2.28 3.11 -45.79
N SER A 4 1.26 3.87 -46.17
CA SER A 4 0.65 4.94 -45.37
C SER A 4 -0.43 4.44 -44.39
N SER A 5 -0.91 3.19 -44.52
CA SER A 5 -1.90 2.60 -43.60
C SER A 5 -1.66 1.10 -43.36
N LEU A 6 -2.09 0.61 -42.19
CA LEU A 6 -1.94 -0.79 -41.77
C LEU A 6 -2.69 -1.77 -42.69
N GLU A 7 -3.80 -1.32 -43.28
CA GLU A 7 -4.64 -2.13 -44.18
C GLU A 7 -3.98 -2.42 -45.54
N MET A 8 -2.94 -1.67 -45.91
CA MET A 8 -2.21 -1.82 -47.17
C MET A 8 -0.99 -2.76 -47.07
N LEU A 9 -0.68 -3.26 -45.87
CA LEU A 9 0.37 -4.24 -45.63
C LEU A 9 -0.15 -5.67 -45.79
N PRO A 10 0.66 -6.62 -46.29
CA PRO A 10 0.29 -8.03 -46.33
C PRO A 10 0.08 -8.57 -44.91
N THR A 11 -0.82 -9.56 -44.76
CA THR A 11 -1.13 -10.23 -43.48
C THR A 11 0.11 -10.80 -42.79
N ARG A 12 1.11 -11.22 -43.57
CA ARG A 12 2.45 -11.59 -43.09
C ARG A 12 3.51 -11.10 -44.06
N THR A 13 4.62 -10.58 -43.52
CA THR A 13 5.81 -10.17 -44.28
C THR A 13 6.97 -11.06 -43.88
N PHE A 14 7.72 -11.56 -44.86
CA PHE A 14 8.81 -12.50 -44.64
C PHE A 14 10.16 -11.80 -44.83
N PHE A 15 10.96 -11.80 -43.77
CA PHE A 15 12.29 -11.18 -43.77
C PHE A 15 13.38 -12.26 -43.73
N PRO A 16 14.50 -12.10 -44.45
CA PRO A 16 15.68 -12.94 -44.27
C PRO A 16 16.19 -12.89 -42.81
N ARG A 17 16.64 -14.02 -42.26
CA ARG A 17 17.15 -14.09 -40.87
C ARG A 17 18.30 -13.11 -40.63
N ASP A 18 19.23 -13.03 -41.58
CA ASP A 18 20.39 -12.13 -41.50
C ASP A 18 19.97 -10.65 -41.47
N TYR A 19 18.89 -10.32 -42.19
CA TYR A 19 18.32 -8.97 -42.14
C TYR A 19 17.72 -8.66 -40.77
N ILE A 20 16.98 -9.59 -40.17
CA ILE A 20 16.41 -9.39 -38.82
C ILE A 20 17.51 -9.23 -37.77
N GLN A 21 18.61 -9.98 -37.87
CA GLN A 21 19.75 -9.81 -36.98
C GLN A 21 20.42 -8.43 -37.17
N HIS A 22 20.56 -7.97 -38.42
CA HIS A 22 21.08 -6.64 -38.72
C HIS A 22 20.16 -5.53 -38.20
N TYR A 23 18.85 -5.65 -38.41
CA TYR A 23 17.83 -4.73 -37.91
C TYR A 23 17.84 -4.65 -36.38
N LYS A 24 17.89 -5.79 -35.68
CA LYS A 24 18.05 -5.82 -34.21
C LYS A 24 19.31 -5.07 -33.75
N ARG A 25 20.41 -5.21 -34.47
CA ARG A 25 21.67 -4.51 -34.15
C ARG A 25 21.54 -3.00 -34.32
N GLN A 26 20.96 -2.54 -35.44
CA GLN A 26 20.74 -1.11 -35.72
C GLN A 26 19.78 -0.47 -34.71
N VAL A 27 18.69 -1.15 -34.34
CA VAL A 27 17.76 -0.66 -33.31
C VAL A 27 18.44 -0.57 -31.94
N ASN A 28 19.24 -1.56 -31.56
CA ASN A 28 20.00 -1.50 -30.31
C ASN A 28 21.07 -0.39 -30.29
N GLU A 29 21.67 -0.08 -31.43
CA GLU A 29 22.62 1.02 -31.56
C GLU A 29 21.93 2.38 -31.42
N LEU A 30 20.76 2.55 -32.05
CA LEU A 30 19.90 3.72 -31.89
C LEU A 30 19.48 3.92 -30.43
N LEU A 31 19.08 2.83 -29.75
CA LEU A 31 18.69 2.83 -28.34
C LEU A 31 19.82 3.33 -27.44
N LYS A 32 21.05 2.83 -27.64
CA LYS A 32 22.23 3.28 -26.89
C LYS A 32 22.55 4.75 -27.11
N HIS A 33 22.39 5.26 -28.33
CA HIS A 33 22.62 6.67 -28.61
C HIS A 33 21.55 7.57 -27.97
N MET A 34 20.29 7.13 -27.94
CA MET A 34 19.20 7.84 -27.25
C MET A 34 19.32 7.79 -25.72
N GLU A 35 19.73 6.65 -25.15
CA GLU A 35 20.00 6.51 -23.71
C GLU A 35 21.10 7.48 -23.27
N ARG A 36 22.18 7.60 -24.05
CA ARG A 36 23.26 8.55 -23.75
C ARG A 36 22.80 10.02 -23.81
N LEU A 37 21.86 10.35 -24.70
CA LEU A 37 21.26 11.68 -24.77
C LEU A 37 20.39 11.98 -23.53
N LEU A 38 19.64 10.99 -23.04
CA LEU A 38 18.84 11.09 -21.81
C LEU A 38 19.73 11.24 -20.56
N GLU A 39 20.81 10.46 -20.46
CA GLU A 39 21.78 10.61 -19.36
C GLU A 39 22.43 12.00 -19.34
N GLN A 40 22.61 12.63 -20.52
CA GLN A 40 23.12 13.99 -20.62
C GLN A 40 22.06 15.05 -20.31
N GLU A 41 20.77 14.78 -20.50
CA GLU A 41 19.66 15.66 -20.11
C GLU A 41 19.52 15.76 -18.59
N GLU A 42 19.57 14.64 -17.89
CA GLU A 42 19.49 14.62 -16.41
C GLU A 42 20.64 15.41 -15.76
N ALA A 43 21.77 15.56 -16.45
CA ALA A 43 22.90 16.37 -16.02
C ALA A 43 22.75 17.88 -16.29
N LEU A 44 21.71 18.31 -17.03
CA LEU A 44 21.43 19.72 -17.32
C LEU A 44 20.57 20.41 -16.26
N GLU A 45 19.96 19.66 -15.32
CA GLU A 45 19.00 20.19 -14.36
C GLU A 45 19.60 20.89 -13.12
N THR A 46 20.92 21.08 -13.02
CA THR A 46 21.54 21.47 -11.74
C THR A 46 22.13 22.88 -11.62
N ASP A 47 21.96 23.80 -12.58
CA ASP A 47 22.51 25.17 -12.40
C ASP A 47 21.58 26.31 -12.86
N GLY A 48 20.97 27.00 -11.87
CA GLY A 48 20.82 28.46 -11.89
C GLY A 48 19.42 29.05 -12.02
N ASP A 49 18.66 29.10 -10.92
CA ASP A 49 17.56 30.07 -10.75
C ASP A 49 18.14 31.48 -10.50
N ALA A 50 18.20 32.30 -11.54
CA ALA A 50 18.39 33.75 -11.40
C ALA A 50 17.07 34.46 -11.69
N ALA A 51 16.47 35.00 -10.63
CA ALA A 51 15.22 35.75 -10.69
C ALA A 51 15.37 37.08 -11.46
N GLY A 52 14.52 37.28 -12.46
CA GLY A 52 14.33 38.56 -13.14
C GLY A 52 13.25 38.49 -14.22
N HIS A 53 12.19 39.26 -14.05
CA HIS A 53 11.00 39.41 -14.91
C HIS A 53 11.09 38.93 -16.38
N GLY A 54 10.29 37.90 -16.71
CA GLY A 54 9.80 37.61 -18.05
C GLY A 54 10.71 36.74 -18.92
N ILE A 55 10.34 35.45 -19.03
CA ILE A 55 10.99 34.35 -19.79
C ILE A 55 12.20 33.74 -19.06
N GLN A 56 12.02 32.53 -18.50
CA GLN A 56 13.11 31.67 -18.05
C GLN A 56 13.90 31.19 -19.26
N VAL A 57 15.21 31.44 -19.29
CA VAL A 57 16.13 30.97 -20.33
C VAL A 57 17.33 30.31 -19.66
N VAL A 58 17.59 29.04 -19.98
CA VAL A 58 18.76 28.29 -19.50
C VAL A 58 19.91 28.50 -20.49
N ALA A 59 21.10 28.84 -20.00
CA ALA A 59 22.29 29.02 -20.82
C ALA A 59 23.13 27.74 -20.83
N LEU A 60 23.20 27.06 -21.98
CA LEU A 60 24.03 25.87 -22.18
C LEU A 60 25.38 26.20 -22.83
N PRO A 61 26.49 25.55 -22.43
CA PRO A 61 27.76 25.67 -23.14
C PRO A 61 27.64 25.29 -24.61
N SER A 62 28.32 26.02 -25.50
CA SER A 62 28.28 25.75 -26.95
C SER A 62 28.76 24.35 -27.31
N GLU A 63 29.68 23.79 -26.52
CA GLU A 63 30.18 22.43 -26.68
C GLU A 63 29.10 21.37 -26.39
N THR A 64 28.34 21.54 -25.31
CA THR A 64 27.21 20.66 -24.97
C THR A 64 26.10 20.72 -26.02
N VAL A 65 25.75 21.93 -26.47
CA VAL A 65 24.75 22.12 -27.54
C VAL A 65 25.21 21.44 -28.85
N TRP A 66 26.48 21.58 -29.21
CA TRP A 66 27.04 20.95 -30.42
C TRP A 66 27.08 19.42 -30.33
N GLN A 67 27.45 18.87 -29.17
CA GLN A 67 27.48 17.42 -28.93
C GLN A 67 26.07 16.82 -29.01
N ASN A 68 25.08 17.43 -28.35
CA ASN A 68 23.69 16.96 -28.38
C ASN A 68 23.11 17.08 -29.79
N LEU A 69 23.39 18.18 -30.50
CA LEU A 69 22.96 18.35 -31.90
C LEU A 69 23.56 17.28 -32.81
N SER A 70 24.85 16.97 -32.66
CA SER A 70 25.53 15.95 -33.47
C SER A 70 24.97 14.56 -33.18
N ALA A 71 24.77 14.20 -31.91
CA ALA A 71 24.18 12.92 -31.52
C ALA A 71 22.72 12.76 -32.01
N LEU A 72 21.92 13.83 -31.97
CA LEU A 72 20.57 13.84 -32.54
C LEU A 72 20.59 13.67 -34.07
N GLN A 73 21.56 14.27 -34.76
CA GLN A 73 21.75 14.08 -36.20
C GLN A 73 22.16 12.63 -36.53
N ASP A 74 23.04 12.02 -35.74
CA ASP A 74 23.45 10.62 -35.93
C ASP A 74 22.27 9.65 -35.71
N CYS A 75 21.43 9.93 -34.71
CA CYS A 75 20.19 9.19 -34.49
C CYS A 75 19.23 9.33 -35.67
N HIS A 76 19.07 10.54 -36.19
CA HIS A 76 18.21 10.81 -37.36
C HIS A 76 18.69 10.04 -38.60
N VAL A 77 19.99 10.09 -38.91
CA VAL A 77 20.57 9.35 -40.05
C VAL A 77 20.36 7.85 -39.88
N THR A 78 20.67 7.30 -38.71
CA THR A 78 20.53 5.87 -38.43
C THR A 78 19.07 5.42 -38.52
N LEU A 79 18.14 6.22 -38.01
CA LEU A 79 16.70 5.94 -38.07
C LEU A 79 16.20 5.97 -39.52
N ASP A 80 16.56 6.98 -40.30
CA ASP A 80 16.14 7.11 -41.70
C ASP A 80 16.68 5.98 -42.58
N GLU A 81 17.95 5.61 -42.40
CA GLU A 81 18.56 4.48 -43.12
C GLU A 81 17.87 3.15 -42.76
N THR A 82 17.64 2.93 -41.47
CA THR A 82 16.95 1.72 -40.98
C THR A 82 15.53 1.66 -41.52
N LEU A 83 14.80 2.78 -41.50
CA LEU A 83 13.43 2.89 -42.00
C LEU A 83 13.36 2.69 -43.51
N ALA A 84 14.29 3.27 -44.28
CA ALA A 84 14.37 3.10 -45.73
C ALA A 84 14.64 1.63 -46.10
N LEU A 85 15.57 0.99 -45.40
CA LEU A 85 15.91 -0.41 -45.63
C LEU A 85 14.75 -1.35 -45.24
N PHE A 86 14.06 -1.06 -44.14
CA PHE A 86 12.88 -1.84 -43.70
C PHE A 86 11.74 -1.76 -44.71
N LYS A 87 11.45 -0.57 -45.22
CA LYS A 87 10.47 -0.36 -46.30
C LYS A 87 10.86 -1.10 -47.57
N LEU A 88 12.13 -1.08 -47.95
CA LEU A 88 12.64 -1.83 -49.12
C LEU A 88 12.43 -3.34 -48.93
N LYS A 89 12.74 -3.89 -47.74
CA LYS A 89 12.56 -5.32 -47.45
C LYS A 89 11.10 -5.77 -47.42
N ILE A 90 10.18 -4.91 -46.98
CA ILE A 90 8.73 -5.17 -47.12
C ILE A 90 8.36 -5.32 -48.60
N GLN A 91 8.85 -4.42 -49.47
CA GLN A 91 8.56 -4.46 -50.90
C GLN A 91 9.14 -5.72 -51.57
N GLU A 92 10.36 -6.11 -51.21
CA GLU A 92 10.98 -7.36 -51.68
C GLU A 92 10.18 -8.59 -51.24
N SER A 93 9.71 -8.64 -49.98
CA SER A 93 8.87 -9.74 -49.49
C SER A 93 7.56 -9.85 -50.25
N VAL A 94 6.90 -8.71 -50.54
CA VAL A 94 5.65 -8.69 -51.31
C VAL A 94 5.89 -9.18 -52.74
N ALA A 95 6.99 -8.75 -53.36
CA ALA A 95 7.39 -9.21 -54.69
C ALA A 95 7.66 -10.73 -54.70
N LEU A 96 8.29 -11.27 -53.66
CA LEU A 96 8.59 -12.69 -53.52
C LEU A 96 7.31 -13.54 -53.42
N VAL A 97 6.36 -13.14 -52.57
CA VAL A 97 5.08 -13.86 -52.38
C VAL A 97 4.20 -13.76 -53.62
N SER A 98 4.21 -12.62 -54.33
CA SER A 98 3.49 -12.48 -55.59
C SER A 98 4.06 -13.34 -56.73
N ALA A 99 5.38 -13.61 -56.72
CA ALA A 99 6.04 -14.44 -57.71
C ALA A 99 5.78 -15.95 -57.49
N ASP A 100 5.63 -16.39 -56.24
CA ASP A 100 5.28 -17.76 -55.89
C ASP A 100 4.29 -17.85 -54.70
N PRO A 101 2.97 -17.89 -54.98
CA PRO A 101 1.93 -17.97 -53.94
C PRO A 101 1.94 -19.30 -53.14
N SER A 102 2.69 -20.31 -53.58
CA SER A 102 2.79 -21.60 -52.86
C SER A 102 3.76 -21.54 -51.66
N LEU A 103 4.64 -20.53 -51.64
CA LEU A 103 5.61 -20.31 -50.57
C LEU A 103 4.94 -19.94 -49.25
N GLU A 104 3.87 -19.14 -49.29
CA GLU A 104 3.11 -18.68 -48.11
C GLU A 104 2.49 -19.86 -47.35
N ARG A 105 1.84 -20.81 -48.06
CA ARG A 105 1.25 -22.01 -47.44
C ARG A 105 2.30 -22.97 -46.88
N THR A 106 3.49 -23.00 -47.48
CA THR A 106 4.59 -23.87 -47.05
C THR A 106 5.23 -23.33 -45.76
N LEU A 107 5.41 -22.01 -45.69
CA LEU A 107 5.92 -21.34 -44.49
C LEU A 107 4.90 -21.34 -43.33
N GLU A 108 3.59 -21.28 -43.61
CA GLU A 108 2.54 -21.41 -42.59
C GLU A 108 2.50 -22.79 -41.91
N ARG A 109 2.74 -23.88 -42.66
CA ARG A 109 2.79 -25.25 -42.11
C ARG A 109 3.99 -25.52 -41.21
N THR A 110 5.02 -24.68 -41.28
CA THR A 110 6.27 -24.88 -40.52
C THR A 110 6.22 -24.19 -39.14
N LEU A 111 5.20 -23.36 -38.86
CA LEU A 111 5.07 -22.58 -37.62
C LEU A 111 4.08 -23.17 -36.60
N SER A 112 3.58 -24.41 -36.81
CA SER A 112 2.54 -25.04 -35.97
C SER A 112 3.05 -25.93 -34.82
N PHE A 113 4.33 -25.85 -34.45
CA PHE A 113 4.88 -26.51 -33.26
C PHE A 113 5.55 -25.47 -32.35
N PRO A 114 5.45 -25.60 -31.01
CA PRO A 114 5.90 -24.57 -30.08
C PRO A 114 7.43 -24.50 -30.08
N ILE A 115 7.95 -23.39 -30.59
CA ILE A 115 9.39 -23.09 -30.63
C ILE A 115 9.77 -22.43 -29.31
N LEU A 116 10.43 -23.20 -28.44
CA LEU A 116 11.40 -22.69 -27.47
C LEU A 116 12.60 -22.14 -28.25
N SER A 117 12.93 -20.88 -28.04
CA SER A 117 14.03 -20.18 -28.72
C SER A 117 15.32 -20.26 -27.91
N GLU A 118 16.25 -21.09 -28.38
CA GLU A 118 17.69 -20.91 -28.20
C GLU A 118 18.21 -19.78 -29.11
N GLU A 119 19.12 -18.94 -28.60
CA GLU A 119 20.13 -18.26 -29.42
C GLU A 119 21.51 -18.84 -29.03
N SER A 120 22.21 -19.33 -30.05
CA SER A 120 23.43 -20.12 -30.07
C SER A 120 24.72 -19.29 -29.94
N SER A 121 25.71 -19.84 -29.24
CA SER A 121 27.14 -19.53 -29.40
C SER A 121 27.78 -20.47 -30.43
N SER A 122 28.77 -19.96 -31.18
CA SER A 122 29.56 -20.68 -32.18
C SER A 122 30.65 -21.56 -31.55
N SER A 123 30.77 -22.81 -32.01
CA SER A 123 31.96 -23.65 -31.83
C SER A 123 32.32 -24.37 -33.14
N GLU A 124 33.61 -24.47 -33.43
CA GLU A 124 34.19 -25.48 -34.32
C GLU A 124 34.84 -26.58 -33.45
N ASP A 125 34.76 -27.81 -33.98
CA ASP A 125 35.49 -29.04 -33.63
C ASP A 125 35.00 -29.97 -32.49
N MET A 126 34.05 -30.82 -32.90
CA MET A 126 34.07 -32.31 -32.91
C MET A 126 34.39 -33.12 -31.63
N ASP A 127 33.33 -33.83 -31.21
CA ASP A 127 33.21 -35.20 -30.68
C ASP A 127 33.04 -35.46 -29.16
N GLU A 128 32.06 -36.36 -28.90
CA GLU A 128 31.74 -37.14 -27.68
C GLU A 128 30.74 -36.58 -26.61
N THR A 129 29.46 -37.00 -26.77
CA THR A 129 28.47 -37.46 -25.76
C THR A 129 28.14 -36.65 -24.48
N ASP A 130 26.87 -36.25 -24.36
CA ASP A 130 26.05 -35.89 -23.17
C ASP A 130 26.75 -35.74 -21.79
N GLU A 131 27.21 -34.52 -21.45
CA GLU A 131 27.65 -34.12 -20.09
C GLU A 131 27.48 -32.61 -19.78
N SER A 132 26.32 -32.00 -19.98
CA SER A 132 26.15 -30.54 -19.78
C SER A 132 25.45 -30.14 -18.46
N ASP A 133 25.94 -30.59 -17.30
CA ASP A 133 25.57 -29.98 -16.00
C ASP A 133 26.56 -30.24 -14.83
N PHE A 134 27.80 -30.68 -15.11
CA PHE A 134 28.82 -30.91 -14.07
C PHE A 134 29.92 -29.83 -14.11
N GLN A 135 30.04 -29.02 -13.05
CA GLN A 135 31.04 -27.95 -12.93
C GLN A 135 32.26 -28.41 -12.10
N ASP A 136 33.47 -28.39 -12.69
CA ASP A 136 34.71 -28.71 -11.98
C ASP A 136 35.08 -27.65 -10.94
N VAL A 137 35.84 -28.05 -9.92
CA VAL A 137 36.33 -27.15 -8.86
C VAL A 137 37.72 -26.63 -9.20
N GLU A 138 37.97 -25.34 -8.95
CA GLU A 138 39.29 -24.76 -9.20
C GLU A 138 40.35 -25.32 -8.22
N PRO A 139 41.44 -25.93 -8.71
CA PRO A 139 42.52 -26.43 -7.86
C PRO A 139 43.28 -25.29 -7.18
N VAL A 140 43.70 -25.51 -5.93
CA VAL A 140 44.41 -24.51 -5.14
C VAL A 140 45.76 -24.17 -5.75
N LYS A 141 45.98 -22.87 -5.98
CA LYS A 141 47.24 -22.33 -6.51
C LYS A 141 48.15 -21.87 -5.38
N GLY A 142 49.38 -22.37 -5.36
CA GLY A 142 50.44 -21.94 -4.45
C GLY A 142 50.68 -22.87 -3.25
N ARG A 143 51.97 -23.08 -2.92
CA ARG A 143 52.43 -24.07 -1.94
C ARG A 143 51.90 -23.83 -0.52
N LYS A 144 51.82 -22.57 -0.08
CA LYS A 144 51.34 -22.22 1.28
C LYS A 144 49.84 -22.50 1.44
N ALA A 145 49.04 -22.16 0.43
CA ALA A 145 47.60 -22.40 0.42
C ALA A 145 47.26 -23.90 0.31
N ALA A 146 48.01 -24.65 -0.53
CA ALA A 146 47.83 -26.10 -0.65
C ALA A 146 48.18 -26.83 0.66
N VAL A 147 49.23 -26.42 1.38
CA VAL A 147 49.58 -26.99 2.69
C VAL A 147 48.51 -26.67 3.74
N ALA A 148 47.98 -25.45 3.75
CA ALA A 148 46.90 -25.08 4.67
C ALA A 148 45.63 -25.90 4.43
N LEU A 149 45.19 -26.01 3.17
CA LEU A 149 44.03 -26.82 2.81
C LEU A 149 44.25 -28.31 3.09
N ASN A 150 45.44 -28.84 2.80
CA ASN A 150 45.77 -30.23 3.12
C ASN A 150 45.70 -30.52 4.61
N ASN A 151 46.20 -29.62 5.46
CA ASN A 151 46.13 -29.78 6.91
C ASN A 151 44.68 -29.75 7.42
N ASP A 152 43.85 -28.88 6.84
CA ASP A 152 42.45 -28.76 7.20
C ASP A 152 41.64 -30.01 6.79
N VAL A 153 41.78 -30.48 5.54
CA VAL A 153 41.18 -31.74 5.07
C VAL A 153 41.64 -32.91 5.93
N THR A 154 42.93 -32.96 6.26
CA THR A 154 43.52 -34.02 7.11
C THR A 154 42.94 -33.99 8.52
N ALA A 155 42.74 -32.81 9.12
CA ALA A 155 42.14 -32.65 10.44
C ALA A 155 40.66 -33.07 10.45
N ARG A 156 39.88 -32.65 9.43
CA ARG A 156 38.47 -33.03 9.30
C ARG A 156 38.30 -34.55 9.13
N VAL A 157 39.16 -35.19 8.33
CA VAL A 157 39.13 -36.65 8.16
C VAL A 157 39.54 -37.39 9.44
N GLN A 158 40.55 -36.90 10.17
CA GLN A 158 40.96 -37.51 11.44
C GLN A 158 39.84 -37.44 12.47
N GLN A 159 39.17 -36.29 12.56
CA GLN A 159 38.02 -36.08 13.44
C GLN A 159 36.82 -36.95 13.03
N ALA A 160 36.59 -37.14 11.73
CA ALA A 160 35.50 -37.96 11.22
C ALA A 160 35.69 -39.46 11.49
N LEU A 161 36.92 -39.98 11.38
CA LEU A 161 37.20 -41.42 11.52
C LEU A 161 37.33 -41.90 12.97
N GLN A 162 37.70 -41.01 13.91
CA GLN A 162 37.88 -41.27 15.35
C GLN A 162 38.70 -42.54 15.68
N ASN A 163 39.56 -42.99 14.77
CA ASN A 163 40.38 -44.19 14.90
C ASN A 163 41.68 -44.02 14.11
N GLU A 164 42.81 -44.11 14.79
CA GLU A 164 44.13 -43.84 14.22
C GLU A 164 44.54 -44.86 13.14
N GLU A 165 44.17 -46.15 13.28
CA GLU A 165 44.47 -47.16 12.25
C GLU A 165 43.69 -46.89 10.96
N LYS A 166 42.42 -46.51 11.07
CA LYS A 166 41.60 -46.11 9.91
C LYS A 166 42.12 -44.85 9.24
N PHE A 167 42.64 -43.91 10.04
CA PHE A 167 43.22 -42.68 9.52
C PHE A 167 44.54 -42.92 8.77
N GLN A 168 45.40 -43.81 9.26
CA GLN A 168 46.60 -44.23 8.54
C GLN A 168 46.25 -44.99 7.25
N HIS A 169 45.18 -45.80 7.27
CA HIS A 169 44.67 -46.46 6.06
C HIS A 169 44.12 -45.46 5.04
N PHE A 170 43.37 -44.44 5.49
CA PHE A 170 42.94 -43.31 4.65
C PHE A 170 44.13 -42.60 4.00
N LYS A 171 45.17 -42.25 4.76
CA LYS A 171 46.37 -41.60 4.21
C LYS A 171 47.04 -42.43 3.11
N THR A 172 47.09 -43.75 3.32
CA THR A 172 47.65 -44.69 2.33
C THR A 172 46.80 -44.70 1.06
N ASN A 173 45.48 -44.88 1.19
CA ASN A 173 44.55 -44.90 0.04
C ASN A 173 44.49 -43.56 -0.70
N ALA A 174 44.53 -42.43 0.03
CA ALA A 174 44.56 -41.09 -0.56
C ALA A 174 45.86 -40.84 -1.34
N LEU A 175 46.99 -41.38 -0.86
CA LEU A 175 48.28 -41.29 -1.54
C LEU A 175 48.35 -42.22 -2.76
N GLU A 176 47.75 -43.40 -2.72
CA GLU A 176 47.61 -44.29 -3.87
C GLU A 176 46.70 -43.68 -4.95
N PHE A 177 45.58 -43.10 -4.54
CA PHE A 177 44.68 -42.37 -5.43
C PHE A 177 45.37 -41.15 -6.06
N GLY A 178 46.07 -40.33 -5.27
CA GLY A 178 46.82 -39.17 -5.77
C GLY A 178 47.99 -39.54 -6.70
N ARG A 179 48.44 -40.80 -6.70
CA ARG A 179 49.42 -41.36 -7.66
C ARG A 179 48.77 -41.96 -8.91
N GLY A 180 47.44 -42.02 -8.97
CA GLY A 180 46.68 -42.63 -10.05
C GLY A 180 46.62 -44.17 -10.01
N ASN A 181 46.96 -44.79 -8.88
CA ASN A 181 46.95 -46.26 -8.74
C ASN A 181 45.58 -46.82 -8.33
N THR A 182 44.62 -45.96 -7.98
CA THR A 182 43.28 -46.33 -7.54
C THR A 182 42.24 -45.61 -8.40
N ALA A 183 41.18 -46.31 -8.80
CA ALA A 183 40.09 -45.71 -9.57
C ALA A 183 39.27 -44.70 -8.74
N PRO A 184 38.83 -43.56 -9.32
CA PRO A 184 38.05 -42.52 -8.63
C PRO A 184 36.77 -43.03 -7.97
N GLU A 185 36.05 -43.95 -8.63
CA GLU A 185 34.78 -44.51 -8.14
C GLU A 185 35.02 -45.41 -6.93
N SER A 186 36.12 -46.16 -6.94
CA SER A 186 36.52 -47.03 -5.82
C SER A 186 36.99 -46.21 -4.62
N PHE A 187 37.73 -45.12 -4.87
CA PHE A 187 38.16 -44.21 -3.82
C PHE A 187 36.97 -43.47 -3.21
N TYR A 188 36.04 -42.97 -4.03
CA TYR A 188 34.81 -42.35 -3.53
C TYR A 188 33.95 -43.32 -2.71
N ALA A 189 33.74 -44.56 -3.19
CA ALA A 189 32.99 -45.58 -2.45
C ALA A 189 33.65 -45.91 -1.10
N TYR A 190 34.98 -45.95 -1.04
CA TYR A 190 35.72 -46.08 0.23
C TYR A 190 35.45 -44.89 1.16
N LEU A 191 35.52 -43.65 0.66
CA LEU A 191 35.24 -42.46 1.45
C LEU A 191 33.79 -42.46 1.97
N ALA A 192 32.81 -42.75 1.12
CA ALA A 192 31.41 -42.82 1.49
C ALA A 192 31.10 -43.91 2.53
N GLN A 193 31.89 -44.99 2.56
CA GLN A 193 31.74 -46.04 3.56
C GLN A 193 32.40 -45.70 4.90
N GLN A 194 33.53 -45.00 4.89
CA GLN A 194 34.32 -44.74 6.10
C GLN A 194 34.02 -43.39 6.75
N ILE A 195 33.60 -42.39 5.98
CA ILE A 195 33.34 -41.02 6.43
C ILE A 195 31.83 -40.79 6.52
N PRO A 196 31.32 -40.24 7.65
CA PRO A 196 29.89 -39.94 7.79
C PRO A 196 29.38 -38.96 6.74
N ALA A 197 28.18 -39.22 6.21
CA ALA A 197 27.54 -38.41 5.17
C ALA A 197 27.51 -36.89 5.42
N PRO A 198 27.27 -36.37 6.65
CA PRO A 198 27.16 -34.91 6.88
C PRO A 198 28.45 -34.11 6.60
N VAL A 199 29.61 -34.77 6.58
CA VAL A 199 30.92 -34.11 6.38
C VAL A 199 31.64 -34.59 5.12
N LEU A 200 31.12 -35.62 4.45
CA LEU A 200 31.72 -36.23 3.27
C LEU A 200 31.84 -35.24 2.10
N ASP A 201 30.80 -34.44 1.84
CA ASP A 201 30.77 -33.46 0.73
C ASP A 201 31.93 -32.46 0.81
N PHE A 202 32.03 -31.75 1.95
CA PHE A 202 33.11 -30.80 2.18
C PHE A 202 34.50 -31.42 2.07
N ILE A 203 34.66 -32.67 2.53
CA ILE A 203 35.95 -33.38 2.45
C ILE A 203 36.28 -33.71 0.98
N VAL A 204 35.31 -34.19 0.20
CA VAL A 204 35.54 -34.59 -1.20
C VAL A 204 35.80 -33.39 -2.09
N VAL A 205 35.06 -32.29 -1.93
CA VAL A 205 35.24 -31.05 -2.68
C VAL A 205 36.60 -30.40 -2.38
N ASP A 206 36.97 -30.27 -1.10
CA ASP A 206 38.27 -29.68 -0.75
C ASP A 206 39.45 -30.61 -1.10
N PHE A 207 39.28 -31.93 -0.99
CA PHE A 207 40.28 -32.90 -1.45
C PHE A 207 40.45 -32.83 -2.97
N ALA A 208 39.37 -32.67 -3.73
CA ALA A 208 39.42 -32.47 -5.17
C ALA A 208 40.21 -31.20 -5.56
N ARG A 209 40.09 -30.12 -4.79
CA ARG A 209 40.88 -28.89 -4.99
C ARG A 209 42.38 -29.05 -4.70
N LEU A 210 42.79 -30.07 -3.93
CA LEU A 210 44.20 -30.42 -3.72
C LEU A 210 44.80 -31.20 -4.90
N LEU A 211 43.97 -31.72 -5.81
CA LEU A 211 44.40 -32.48 -6.99
C LEU A 211 44.56 -31.53 -8.19
N PRO A 212 45.80 -31.22 -8.62
CA PRO A 212 46.00 -30.36 -9.78
C PRO A 212 45.60 -31.06 -11.10
N GLN A 213 45.66 -32.40 -11.13
CA GLN A 213 45.37 -33.20 -12.31
C GLN A 213 43.85 -33.36 -12.51
N ALA A 214 43.33 -32.79 -13.61
CA ALA A 214 41.90 -32.89 -13.95
C ALA A 214 41.43 -34.35 -14.10
N GLY A 215 42.30 -35.24 -14.60
CA GLY A 215 42.00 -36.66 -14.81
C GLY A 215 41.70 -37.47 -13.53
N LEU A 216 42.08 -36.96 -12.35
CA LEU A 216 41.71 -37.56 -11.06
C LEU A 216 40.60 -36.76 -10.37
N ARG A 217 40.60 -35.43 -10.56
CA ARG A 217 39.67 -34.49 -9.91
C ARG A 217 38.24 -34.60 -10.44
N VAL A 218 38.07 -34.50 -11.75
CA VAL A 218 36.74 -34.47 -12.40
C VAL A 218 35.97 -35.78 -12.17
N PRO A 219 36.57 -36.98 -12.35
CA PRO A 219 35.84 -38.22 -12.11
C PRO A 219 35.45 -38.44 -10.63
N LEU A 220 36.31 -38.03 -9.69
CA LEU A 220 36.00 -38.13 -8.25
C LEU A 220 34.77 -37.31 -7.88
N LEU A 221 34.66 -36.09 -8.41
CA LEU A 221 33.52 -35.21 -8.17
C LEU A 221 32.25 -35.68 -8.89
N LYS A 222 32.36 -36.27 -10.08
CA LYS A 222 31.21 -36.89 -10.76
C LYS A 222 30.62 -38.04 -9.95
N ALA A 223 31.49 -38.93 -9.44
CA ALA A 223 31.06 -40.02 -8.56
C ALA A 223 30.35 -39.50 -7.30
N HIS A 224 30.82 -38.37 -6.75
CA HIS A 224 30.17 -37.72 -5.62
C HIS A 224 28.80 -37.14 -5.95
N TYR A 225 28.71 -36.41 -7.07
CA TYR A 225 27.47 -35.76 -7.52
C TYR A 225 26.37 -36.77 -7.84
N GLU A 226 26.71 -37.88 -8.51
CA GLU A 226 25.76 -38.97 -8.77
C GLU A 226 25.23 -39.61 -7.48
N HIS A 227 26.09 -39.79 -6.47
CA HIS A 227 25.66 -40.33 -5.18
C HIS A 227 24.72 -39.36 -4.45
N MET A 228 25.05 -38.07 -4.41
CA MET A 228 24.18 -37.05 -3.80
C MET A 228 22.82 -36.95 -4.50
N LYS A 229 22.79 -37.02 -5.83
CA LYS A 229 21.54 -37.00 -6.61
C LYS A 229 20.64 -38.19 -6.25
N ASN A 230 21.23 -39.35 -6.00
CA ASN A 230 20.51 -40.55 -5.57
C ASN A 230 20.06 -40.50 -4.11
N ASP A 231 20.82 -39.87 -3.21
CA ASP A 231 20.47 -39.71 -1.79
C ASP A 231 19.44 -38.59 -1.54
N LEU A 232 19.51 -37.47 -2.25
CA LEU A 232 18.49 -36.39 -2.20
C LEU A 232 17.11 -36.86 -2.67
N ALA A 233 17.06 -37.90 -3.52
CA ALA A 233 15.83 -38.57 -3.90
C ALA A 233 15.23 -39.44 -2.77
N ARG A 234 15.96 -39.69 -1.67
CA ARG A 234 15.49 -40.43 -0.48
C ARG A 234 15.33 -39.50 0.74
N GLN A 235 14.06 -39.19 1.04
CA GLN A 235 13.48 -38.71 2.31
C GLN A 235 14.43 -38.44 3.51
N SER A 236 14.59 -37.16 3.95
CA SER A 236 14.45 -36.72 5.37
C SER A 236 14.91 -35.27 5.70
N ILE A 237 14.20 -34.22 5.24
CA ILE A 237 14.26 -32.87 5.86
C ILE A 237 12.92 -32.45 6.49
N ALA A 238 11.82 -33.14 6.16
CA ALA A 238 10.47 -32.82 6.62
C ALA A 238 10.20 -33.11 8.12
N VAL A 239 11.03 -33.92 8.79
CA VAL A 239 10.73 -34.41 10.15
C VAL A 239 11.08 -33.39 11.24
N PHE A 240 12.02 -32.48 11.00
CA PHE A 240 12.44 -31.50 12.02
C PHE A 240 11.48 -30.31 12.12
N ARG A 241 10.89 -29.86 11.01
CA ARG A 241 9.88 -28.77 10.99
C ARG A 241 8.57 -29.18 11.68
N ASN A 242 8.08 -30.40 11.46
CA ASN A 242 6.80 -30.85 12.03
C ASN A 242 6.77 -30.85 13.57
N LYS A 243 7.89 -31.08 14.27
CA LYS A 243 7.90 -31.25 15.73
C LYS A 243 7.80 -29.93 16.51
N ILE A 244 8.25 -28.82 15.92
CA ILE A 244 8.25 -27.50 16.57
C ILE A 244 6.90 -26.80 16.35
N TYR A 245 6.33 -26.90 15.14
CA TYR A 245 5.01 -26.36 14.82
C TYR A 245 3.88 -27.08 15.56
N SER A 246 3.96 -28.40 15.73
CA SER A 246 2.96 -29.16 16.49
C SER A 246 2.81 -28.64 17.93
N ARG A 247 3.91 -28.26 18.59
CA ARG A 247 3.90 -27.74 19.97
C ARG A 247 3.30 -26.34 20.08
N ALA A 248 3.46 -25.50 19.07
CA ALA A 248 2.89 -24.15 19.03
C ALA A 248 1.38 -24.18 18.70
N VAL A 249 0.94 -25.12 17.86
CA VAL A 249 -0.47 -25.24 17.44
C VAL A 249 -1.34 -25.88 18.53
N THR A 250 -0.86 -26.89 19.26
CA THR A 250 -1.65 -27.52 20.35
C THR A 250 -1.90 -26.61 21.55
N SER A 251 -1.14 -25.52 21.70
CA SER A 251 -1.37 -24.56 22.78
C SER A 251 -2.39 -23.46 22.44
N ARG A 252 -2.75 -23.28 21.16
CA ARG A 252 -3.65 -22.20 20.71
C ARG A 252 -5.05 -22.67 20.29
N THR A 253 -5.27 -23.97 20.12
CA THR A 253 -6.58 -24.51 19.67
C THR A 253 -7.60 -24.75 20.78
N LEU A 254 -7.28 -24.50 22.05
CA LEU A 254 -8.19 -24.74 23.18
C LEU A 254 -9.03 -23.54 23.64
N THR A 255 -9.00 -22.40 22.93
CA THR A 255 -9.84 -21.24 23.28
C THR A 255 -10.41 -20.53 22.05
N SER A 256 -11.35 -21.16 21.33
CA SER A 256 -12.46 -20.46 20.65
C SER A 256 -13.49 -21.44 20.08
N SER A 257 -14.34 -21.98 20.94
CA SER A 257 -15.62 -22.56 20.51
C SER A 257 -16.62 -21.43 20.22
N SER A 258 -16.93 -21.15 18.96
CA SER A 258 -18.29 -20.75 18.54
C SER A 258 -18.44 -20.92 17.03
N GLY A 259 -19.47 -21.68 16.66
CA GLY A 259 -19.78 -22.11 15.30
C GLY A 259 -20.45 -21.05 14.42
N ASP A 260 -20.53 -21.44 13.15
CA ASP A 260 -21.27 -20.89 12.01
C ASP A 260 -20.83 -19.48 11.54
N GLU A 261 -20.50 -19.23 10.27
CA GLU A 261 -21.29 -19.49 9.06
C GLU A 261 -20.47 -19.65 7.77
N ALA A 262 -20.92 -20.54 6.88
CA ALA A 262 -21.38 -20.23 5.53
C ALA A 262 -22.21 -21.45 5.02
N GLY A 263 -23.37 -21.20 4.43
CA GLY A 263 -24.34 -22.24 4.04
C GLY A 263 -23.94 -23.03 2.79
N SER A 264 -24.12 -24.35 2.90
CA SER A 264 -24.66 -25.31 1.91
C SER A 264 -24.20 -25.22 0.45
N SER A 265 -23.27 -26.08 0.04
CA SER A 265 -23.57 -27.29 -0.76
C SER A 265 -22.26 -28.04 -1.09
N ASP A 266 -22.23 -29.33 -0.77
CA ASP A 266 -21.48 -30.41 -1.45
C ASP A 266 -19.99 -30.21 -1.79
N GLU A 267 -19.17 -29.81 -0.83
CA GLU A 267 -17.75 -30.20 -0.85
C GLU A 267 -17.52 -31.13 0.34
N GLU A 268 -17.61 -32.43 0.05
CA GLU A 268 -17.08 -33.50 0.90
C GLU A 268 -15.63 -33.16 1.28
N ASP A 269 -15.24 -33.60 2.48
CA ASP A 269 -13.97 -33.33 3.17
C ASP A 269 -12.71 -33.63 2.33
N GLU A 270 -12.35 -32.77 1.37
CA GLU A 270 -11.00 -32.72 0.81
C GLU A 270 -10.08 -32.05 1.84
N GLU A 271 -9.08 -32.78 2.32
CA GLU A 271 -8.07 -32.24 3.26
C GLU A 271 -7.27 -31.07 2.64
N TYR A 272 -7.20 -31.00 1.31
CA TYR A 272 -6.46 -30.00 0.52
C TYR A 272 -7.25 -29.51 -0.72
N PRO A 273 -8.31 -28.69 -0.56
CA PRO A 273 -9.06 -28.16 -1.68
C PRO A 273 -8.19 -27.33 -2.65
N SER A 274 -8.43 -27.46 -3.95
CA SER A 274 -7.65 -26.73 -4.98
C SER A 274 -7.90 -25.21 -4.97
N THR A 275 -8.96 -24.75 -4.31
CA THR A 275 -9.33 -23.33 -4.21
C THR A 275 -9.71 -22.99 -2.77
N ILE A 276 -9.14 -21.93 -2.21
CA ILE A 276 -9.44 -21.49 -0.84
C ILE A 276 -10.06 -20.10 -0.86
N ARG A 277 -11.23 -19.97 -0.25
CA ARG A 277 -11.88 -18.69 0.02
C ARG A 277 -11.38 -18.11 1.33
N LEU A 278 -10.60 -17.05 1.24
CA LEU A 278 -10.05 -16.34 2.40
C LEU A 278 -11.12 -15.46 3.05
N ARG A 279 -11.13 -15.48 4.39
CA ARG A 279 -11.89 -14.56 5.23
C ARG A 279 -11.04 -13.36 5.56
N SER A 280 -11.68 -12.20 5.73
CA SER A 280 -10.96 -11.00 6.14
C SER A 280 -10.31 -11.17 7.51
N PHE A 281 -9.09 -10.65 7.65
CA PHE A 281 -8.35 -10.60 8.92
C PHE A 281 -7.82 -9.19 9.15
N ASN A 282 -7.67 -8.80 10.41
CA ASN A 282 -7.36 -7.43 10.79
C ASN A 282 -5.89 -7.28 11.23
N HIS A 283 -5.29 -6.14 10.90
CA HIS A 283 -3.94 -5.79 11.34
C HIS A 283 -3.82 -4.29 11.61
N LEU A 284 -3.18 -3.93 12.72
CA LEU A 284 -2.84 -2.55 13.09
C LEU A 284 -1.33 -2.38 13.04
N VAL A 285 -0.84 -1.37 12.32
CA VAL A 285 0.59 -1.04 12.24
C VAL A 285 0.82 0.35 12.81
N PHE A 286 1.65 0.44 13.84
CA PHE A 286 2.17 1.72 14.32
C PHE A 286 3.43 2.08 13.54
N VAL A 287 3.45 3.26 12.94
CA VAL A 287 4.59 3.79 12.18
C VAL A 287 5.27 4.86 13.01
N ILE A 288 6.53 4.65 13.36
CA ILE A 288 7.32 5.54 14.21
C ILE A 288 8.46 6.13 13.36
N HIS A 289 8.48 7.44 13.21
CA HIS A 289 9.49 8.12 12.41
C HIS A 289 10.86 8.16 13.12
N GLY A 290 11.88 8.49 12.33
CA GLY A 290 13.25 8.66 12.77
C GLY A 290 13.54 10.03 13.38
N ILE A 291 14.77 10.47 13.18
CA ILE A 291 15.28 11.77 13.59
C ILE A 291 14.57 12.92 12.83
N GLY A 292 14.44 14.07 13.48
CA GLY A 292 13.97 15.34 12.91
C GLY A 292 12.45 15.51 12.93
N GLN A 293 11.99 16.68 12.54
CA GLN A 293 10.56 16.95 12.42
C GLN A 293 9.97 16.24 11.20
N HIS A 294 8.99 15.37 11.42
CA HIS A 294 8.22 14.73 10.35
C HIS A 294 6.83 15.33 10.34
N ILE A 295 6.70 16.44 9.60
CA ILE A 295 5.40 17.13 9.48
C ILE A 295 4.35 16.10 9.07
N ASP A 296 4.61 15.27 8.05
CA ASP A 296 3.76 14.20 7.49
C ASP A 296 3.38 13.03 8.44
N PHE A 297 3.79 13.08 9.71
CA PHE A 297 3.37 12.13 10.76
C PHE A 297 2.29 12.68 11.69
N ARG A 298 1.98 13.97 11.65
CA ARG A 298 0.87 14.57 12.40
C ARG A 298 -0.50 14.08 11.90
N ASP A 299 -1.44 13.89 12.82
CA ASP A 299 -2.83 13.59 12.46
C ASP A 299 -3.57 14.88 12.04
N GLY A 300 -4.14 14.92 10.83
CA GLY A 300 -4.90 16.07 10.30
C GLY A 300 -4.21 16.86 9.19
N GLU A 301 -4.98 17.26 8.17
CA GLU A 301 -4.57 17.81 6.87
C GLU A 301 -3.19 18.50 6.77
N PHE A 302 -2.39 18.01 5.82
CA PHE A 302 -1.10 18.56 5.44
C PHE A 302 -1.19 19.63 4.34
N LYS A 303 -0.53 20.76 4.61
CA LYS A 303 -0.09 21.71 3.58
C LYS A 303 1.38 21.48 3.33
N SER A 304 1.79 21.46 2.08
CA SER A 304 3.21 21.57 1.72
C SER A 304 3.76 22.92 2.19
N TRP A 305 5.09 23.06 2.29
CA TRP A 305 5.80 24.26 2.74
C TRP A 305 5.39 25.55 2.00
N ASN A 306 4.88 25.41 0.78
CA ASN A 306 4.39 26.47 -0.13
C ASN A 306 2.87 26.74 -0.04
N GLY A 307 2.12 26.07 0.85
CA GLY A 307 0.71 26.38 1.10
C GLY A 307 -0.28 25.88 0.03
N GLU A 308 0.19 25.09 -0.92
CA GLU A 308 -0.70 24.23 -1.72
C GLU A 308 -1.06 22.98 -0.89
N THR A 309 -2.25 22.42 -1.12
CA THR A 309 -2.65 21.13 -0.52
C THR A 309 -1.81 20.03 -1.16
N GLY A 310 -0.61 19.82 -0.60
CA GLY A 310 0.45 19.00 -1.17
C GLY A 310 0.54 17.62 -0.55
N ILE A 311 0.45 16.62 -1.42
CA ILE A 311 0.72 15.20 -1.26
C ILE A 311 2.25 14.97 -1.10
N GLU A 312 2.92 15.72 -0.22
CA GLU A 312 4.38 15.71 -0.10
C GLU A 312 4.83 15.26 1.29
N GLY A 313 5.56 14.14 1.35
CA GLY A 313 6.08 13.52 2.58
C GLY A 313 6.48 12.05 2.37
N GLY A 314 7.48 11.58 3.10
CA GLY A 314 7.95 10.19 3.02
C GLY A 314 6.91 9.18 3.50
N ASN A 315 6.16 9.52 4.56
CA ASN A 315 5.11 8.70 5.14
C ASN A 315 3.93 8.50 4.19
N HIS A 316 3.50 9.57 3.52
CA HIS A 316 2.37 9.49 2.59
C HIS A 316 2.72 8.58 1.41
N ALA A 317 3.86 8.82 0.76
CA ALA A 317 4.31 7.99 -0.34
C ALA A 317 4.45 6.52 0.08
N PHE A 318 4.99 6.27 1.27
CA PHE A 318 5.06 4.94 1.87
C PHE A 318 3.68 4.27 2.01
N ARG A 319 2.71 4.96 2.64
CA ARG A 319 1.33 4.46 2.82
C ARG A 319 0.62 4.24 1.48
N ASP A 320 0.89 5.09 0.49
CA ASP A 320 0.37 4.98 -0.86
C ASP A 320 0.89 3.73 -1.58
N ILE A 321 2.18 3.39 -1.41
CA ILE A 321 2.73 2.14 -1.94
C ILE A 321 2.05 0.94 -1.28
N PHE A 322 1.81 0.96 0.04
CA PHE A 322 1.05 -0.09 0.73
C PHE A 322 -0.35 -0.27 0.12
N ARG A 323 -1.10 0.81 -0.03
CA ARG A 323 -2.44 0.78 -0.64
C ARG A 323 -2.38 0.22 -2.05
N THR A 324 -1.51 0.76 -2.90
CA THR A 324 -1.39 0.33 -4.30
C THR A 324 -1.00 -1.15 -4.41
N MET A 325 -0.08 -1.62 -3.56
CA MET A 325 0.32 -3.03 -3.57
C MET A 325 -0.78 -3.96 -3.05
N LEU A 326 -1.60 -3.51 -2.08
CA LEU A 326 -2.80 -4.21 -1.62
C LEU A 326 -3.88 -4.34 -2.70
N GLU A 327 -4.05 -3.29 -3.51
CA GLU A 327 -5.04 -3.26 -4.60
C GLU A 327 -4.59 -4.02 -5.85
N THR A 328 -3.29 -4.27 -6.00
CA THR A 328 -2.73 -4.91 -7.21
C THR A 328 -2.20 -6.32 -6.91
N THR A 329 -1.05 -6.42 -6.24
CA THR A 329 -0.32 -7.69 -6.02
C THR A 329 -1.01 -8.56 -4.96
N PHE A 330 -1.62 -7.94 -3.95
CA PHE A 330 -2.31 -8.64 -2.86
C PHE A 330 -3.84 -8.53 -2.97
N GLN A 331 -4.37 -8.28 -4.17
CA GLN A 331 -5.82 -8.09 -4.39
C GLN A 331 -6.66 -9.28 -3.88
N ASP A 332 -6.12 -10.49 -3.93
CA ASP A 332 -6.79 -11.72 -3.48
C ASP A 332 -6.73 -11.93 -1.94
N ILE A 333 -5.93 -11.14 -1.23
CA ILE A 333 -5.72 -11.25 0.22
C ILE A 333 -6.63 -10.24 0.94
N PRO A 334 -7.64 -10.69 1.71
CA PRO A 334 -8.59 -9.79 2.35
C PRO A 334 -8.05 -9.20 3.68
N MET A 335 -6.91 -8.52 3.63
CA MET A 335 -6.34 -7.87 4.82
C MET A 335 -7.02 -6.51 5.10
N ALA A 336 -7.53 -6.34 6.32
CA ALA A 336 -7.98 -5.07 6.87
C ALA A 336 -6.83 -4.41 7.63
N LEU A 337 -6.02 -3.62 6.92
CA LEU A 337 -4.85 -2.94 7.47
C LEU A 337 -5.19 -1.50 7.90
N GLU A 338 -4.95 -1.20 9.17
CA GLU A 338 -4.96 0.15 9.76
C GLU A 338 -3.52 0.57 10.04
N MET A 339 -3.14 1.79 9.68
CA MET A 339 -1.82 2.34 9.99
C MET A 339 -1.93 3.64 10.78
N GLN A 340 -1.22 3.74 11.91
CA GLN A 340 -1.23 4.92 12.79
C GLN A 340 0.18 5.45 13.02
N SER A 341 0.37 6.75 12.79
CA SER A 341 1.65 7.43 12.96
C SER A 341 1.89 7.80 14.43
N ILE A 342 3.15 7.80 14.85
CA ILE A 342 3.60 8.25 16.19
C ILE A 342 4.59 9.38 15.98
N GLU A 343 4.25 10.58 16.46
CA GLU A 343 5.02 11.82 16.28
C GLU A 343 5.57 12.29 17.62
N TRP A 344 6.86 12.08 17.87
CA TRP A 344 7.46 12.33 19.18
C TRP A 344 8.35 13.58 19.24
N HIS A 345 8.78 14.10 18.08
CA HIS A 345 9.75 15.19 18.03
C HIS A 345 9.17 16.48 18.62
N GLU A 346 7.92 16.81 18.31
CA GLU A 346 7.25 17.99 18.87
C GLU A 346 7.06 17.97 20.38
N ASP A 347 6.69 16.81 20.94
CA ASP A 347 6.51 16.64 22.38
C ASP A 347 7.80 16.91 23.16
N LEU A 348 8.96 16.70 22.51
CA LEU A 348 10.24 17.10 23.04
C LEU A 348 10.51 18.59 22.83
N HIS A 349 10.39 19.10 21.61
CA HIS A 349 10.92 20.43 21.24
C HIS A 349 10.02 21.60 21.68
N GLU A 350 8.70 21.51 21.51
CA GLU A 350 7.78 22.62 21.84
C GLU A 350 7.73 22.92 23.36
N PRO A 351 7.55 21.93 24.25
CA PRO A 351 7.39 22.20 25.69
C PRO A 351 8.69 22.58 26.38
N THR A 352 9.83 22.08 25.89
CA THR A 352 11.14 22.33 26.49
C THR A 352 11.78 23.62 25.99
N GLY A 353 11.37 24.11 24.81
CA GLY A 353 11.94 25.29 24.17
C GLY A 353 13.38 25.10 23.73
N LEU A 354 13.82 23.85 23.51
CA LEU A 354 15.18 23.49 23.12
C LEU A 354 15.66 24.26 21.89
N ASP A 355 14.79 24.46 20.90
CA ASP A 355 15.13 25.19 19.67
C ASP A 355 15.55 26.63 19.94
N ASN A 356 14.84 27.32 20.83
CA ASN A 356 15.16 28.70 21.20
C ASN A 356 16.52 28.79 21.90
N ILE A 357 16.87 27.75 22.67
CA ILE A 357 18.17 27.67 23.36
C ILE A 357 19.27 27.36 22.35
N PHE A 358 19.03 26.44 21.42
CA PHE A 358 19.96 26.10 20.35
C PHE A 358 20.28 27.31 19.46
N ASP A 359 19.26 28.08 19.08
CA ASP A 359 19.41 29.32 18.31
C ASP A 359 20.22 30.38 19.09
N LEU A 360 20.06 30.44 20.42
CA LEU A 360 20.79 31.39 21.27
C LEU A 360 22.28 31.05 21.40
N ILE A 361 22.62 29.76 21.49
CA ILE A 361 24.02 29.31 21.61
C ILE A 361 24.72 29.16 20.26
N SER A 362 23.97 29.23 19.16
CA SER A 362 24.51 29.14 17.82
C SER A 362 25.35 30.37 17.49
N PRO A 363 26.65 30.22 17.15
CA PRO A 363 27.48 31.33 16.73
C PRO A 363 26.94 32.03 15.46
N GLU A 364 27.53 33.15 15.05
CA GLU A 364 27.26 33.72 13.72
C GLU A 364 27.97 32.87 12.63
N GLY A 365 27.29 32.62 11.49
CA GLY A 365 27.81 31.87 10.33
C GLY A 365 27.41 30.38 10.24
N ALA A 366 27.47 29.80 9.03
CA ALA A 366 27.14 28.38 8.75
C ALA A 366 25.76 27.91 9.27
N SER A 367 24.73 28.76 9.17
CA SER A 367 23.38 28.48 9.64
C SER A 367 22.79 27.19 9.07
N ALA A 368 23.03 26.89 7.79
CA ALA A 368 22.52 25.66 7.16
C ALA A 368 23.04 24.37 7.83
N ILE A 369 24.32 24.30 8.19
CA ILE A 369 24.92 23.14 8.85
C ILE A 369 24.41 23.02 10.30
N ARG A 370 24.19 24.15 10.97
CA ARG A 370 23.70 24.18 12.34
C ARG A 370 22.23 23.82 12.43
N GLU A 371 21.42 24.27 11.47
CA GLU A 371 20.03 23.82 11.31
C GLU A 371 20.00 22.32 11.05
N PHE A 372 20.83 21.82 10.12
CA PHE A 372 20.94 20.37 9.90
C PHE A 372 21.32 19.61 11.18
N ASN A 373 22.29 20.08 11.97
CA ASN A 373 22.65 19.43 13.23
C ASN A 373 21.53 19.45 14.27
N LYS A 374 20.80 20.58 14.36
CA LYS A 374 19.64 20.77 15.25
C LYS A 374 18.53 19.79 14.93
N GLU A 375 18.19 19.68 13.64
CA GLU A 375 17.15 18.81 13.12
C GLU A 375 17.57 17.34 13.01
N THR A 376 18.88 17.03 13.16
CA THR A 376 19.38 15.66 12.99
C THR A 376 20.16 15.08 14.16
N PHE A 377 21.43 15.44 14.29
CA PHE A 377 22.34 14.84 15.28
C PHE A 377 21.89 15.06 16.73
N MET A 378 21.27 16.20 17.04
CA MET A 378 20.89 16.56 18.41
C MET A 378 19.84 15.62 18.99
N ASP A 379 18.91 15.11 18.19
CA ASP A 379 17.86 14.18 18.63
C ASP A 379 18.44 12.91 19.24
N VAL A 380 19.51 12.38 18.64
CA VAL A 380 20.23 11.21 19.18
C VAL A 380 20.84 11.55 20.54
N LEU A 381 21.43 12.73 20.69
CA LEU A 381 22.03 13.17 21.95
C LEU A 381 20.98 13.41 23.03
N TYR A 382 19.83 13.97 22.66
CA TYR A 382 18.69 14.13 23.57
C TYR A 382 18.20 12.77 24.05
N TYR A 383 18.00 11.82 23.14
CA TYR A 383 17.56 10.48 23.50
C TYR A 383 18.56 9.75 24.41
N LEU A 384 19.86 9.92 24.20
CA LEU A 384 20.90 9.35 25.07
C LEU A 384 20.98 10.02 26.45
N SER A 385 20.43 11.23 26.60
CA SER A 385 20.42 11.93 27.88
C SER A 385 19.32 11.38 28.80
N PRO A 386 19.56 11.26 30.12
CA PRO A 386 18.56 10.72 31.04
C PRO A 386 17.25 11.51 31.07
N ARG A 387 17.35 12.85 31.03
CA ARG A 387 16.18 13.73 31.14
C ARG A 387 15.36 13.75 29.85
N TYR A 388 15.98 13.98 28.70
CA TYR A 388 15.24 14.07 27.44
C TYR A 388 14.87 12.68 26.92
N GLY A 389 15.71 11.67 27.15
CA GLY A 389 15.38 10.27 26.88
C GLY A 389 14.13 9.80 27.62
N GLN A 390 13.95 10.19 28.88
CA GLN A 390 12.70 9.91 29.61
C GLN A 390 11.48 10.54 28.94
N LEU A 391 11.57 11.81 28.53
CA LEU A 391 10.46 12.50 27.84
C LEU A 391 10.09 11.82 26.52
N ILE A 392 11.09 11.42 25.73
CA ILE A 392 10.87 10.74 24.43
C ILE A 392 10.23 9.37 24.67
N VAL A 393 10.75 8.57 25.61
CA VAL A 393 10.18 7.24 25.93
C VAL A 393 8.75 7.36 26.45
N ASP A 394 8.49 8.33 27.33
CA ASP A 394 7.14 8.58 27.87
C ASP A 394 6.18 9.01 26.76
N SER A 395 6.59 9.96 25.91
CA SER A 395 5.78 10.43 24.76
C SER A 395 5.42 9.29 23.82
N VAL A 396 6.41 8.54 23.31
CA VAL A 396 6.18 7.43 22.38
C VAL A 396 5.31 6.34 23.00
N THR A 397 5.60 5.95 24.25
CA THR A 397 4.83 4.90 24.94
C THR A 397 3.40 5.34 25.22
N GLN A 398 3.21 6.59 25.65
CA GLN A 398 1.88 7.15 25.89
C GLN A 398 1.07 7.22 24.60
N GLN A 399 1.64 7.72 23.50
CA GLN A 399 0.95 7.79 22.22
C GLN A 399 0.56 6.39 21.71
N LEU A 400 1.47 5.40 21.79
CA LEU A 400 1.16 4.02 21.39
C LEU A 400 -0.01 3.44 22.19
N ASN A 401 0.00 3.58 23.52
CA ASN A 401 -1.06 3.04 24.38
C ASN A 401 -2.38 3.81 24.22
N GLU A 402 -2.33 5.14 24.12
CA GLU A 402 -3.52 5.96 23.93
C GLU A 402 -4.19 5.68 22.58
N LYS A 403 -3.41 5.68 21.49
CA LYS A 403 -3.91 5.37 20.15
C LYS A 403 -4.43 3.93 20.07
N TYR A 404 -3.78 2.95 20.71
CA TYR A 404 -4.30 1.59 20.83
C TYR A 404 -5.64 1.54 21.60
N ARG A 405 -5.75 2.21 22.74
CA ARG A 405 -6.98 2.24 23.54
C ARG A 405 -8.13 2.88 22.78
N VAL A 406 -7.86 4.00 22.10
CA VAL A 406 -8.84 4.65 21.21
C VAL A 406 -9.24 3.68 20.12
N PHE A 407 -8.29 3.09 19.39
CA PHE A 407 -8.57 2.13 18.34
C PHE A 407 -9.45 0.96 18.81
N MET A 408 -9.17 0.37 19.98
CA MET A 408 -9.95 -0.73 20.54
C MET A 408 -11.37 -0.31 20.96
N ASN A 409 -11.54 0.93 21.45
CA ASN A 409 -12.87 1.48 21.74
C ASN A 409 -13.68 1.68 20.45
N GLU A 410 -13.01 2.05 19.37
CA GLU A 410 -13.61 2.28 18.05
C GLU A 410 -13.92 1.00 17.28
N HIS A 411 -13.19 -0.08 17.59
CA HIS A 411 -13.33 -1.39 16.96
C HIS A 411 -13.68 -2.47 17.99
N PRO A 412 -14.89 -2.44 18.61
CA PRO A 412 -15.28 -3.47 19.57
C PRO A 412 -15.22 -4.88 18.97
N GLY A 413 -14.59 -5.82 19.69
CA GLY A 413 -14.43 -7.20 19.22
C GLY A 413 -13.33 -7.39 18.17
N TRP A 414 -12.46 -6.39 17.98
CA TRP A 414 -11.28 -6.51 17.13
C TRP A 414 -10.35 -7.63 17.63
N ASP A 415 -9.99 -8.53 16.72
CA ASP A 415 -9.23 -9.75 16.98
C ASP A 415 -7.91 -9.84 16.17
N GLY A 416 -7.46 -8.69 15.66
CA GLY A 416 -6.29 -8.59 14.78
C GLY A 416 -4.94 -8.64 15.50
N LYS A 417 -3.88 -8.41 14.72
CA LYS A 417 -2.49 -8.33 15.21
C LYS A 417 -1.98 -6.91 15.16
N VAL A 418 -1.11 -6.56 16.11
CA VAL A 418 -0.44 -5.25 16.16
C VAL A 418 1.01 -5.42 15.73
N SER A 419 1.54 -4.51 14.92
CA SER A 419 2.95 -4.49 14.54
C SER A 419 3.51 -3.07 14.60
N ILE A 420 4.82 -2.97 14.79
CA ILE A 420 5.53 -1.70 14.86
C ILE A 420 6.47 -1.63 13.67
N PHE A 421 6.34 -0.59 12.86
CA PHE A 421 7.28 -0.22 11.82
C PHE A 421 8.00 1.04 12.26
N ALA A 422 9.30 0.96 12.54
CA ALA A 422 10.05 2.06 13.11
C ALA A 422 11.31 2.33 12.29
N HIS A 423 11.48 3.59 11.89
CA HIS A 423 12.61 4.04 11.07
C HIS A 423 13.68 4.70 11.94
N SER A 424 14.95 4.46 11.65
CA SER A 424 16.10 5.18 12.24
C SER A 424 16.02 5.24 13.78
N LEU A 425 16.12 6.41 14.41
CA LEU A 425 16.04 6.58 15.87
C LEU A 425 14.74 6.00 16.47
N GLY A 426 13.62 6.05 15.76
CA GLY A 426 12.37 5.41 16.15
C GLY A 426 12.53 3.91 16.39
N SER A 427 13.39 3.24 15.63
CA SER A 427 13.69 1.81 15.84
C SER A 427 14.47 1.54 17.12
N MET A 428 15.37 2.47 17.52
CA MET A 428 16.07 2.35 18.80
C MET A 428 15.13 2.59 19.98
N ILE A 429 14.26 3.60 19.87
CA ILE A 429 13.23 3.90 20.88
C ILE A 429 12.32 2.68 21.07
N SER A 430 11.84 2.11 19.97
CA SER A 430 11.00 0.90 19.98
C SER A 430 11.72 -0.31 20.55
N TYR A 431 12.99 -0.52 20.18
CA TYR A 431 13.82 -1.60 20.70
C TYR A 431 13.96 -1.50 22.23
N ASP A 432 14.25 -0.32 22.76
CA ASP A 432 14.39 -0.11 24.20
C ASP A 432 13.05 -0.33 24.93
N ILE A 433 11.93 0.20 24.40
CA ILE A 433 10.59 -0.04 24.95
C ILE A 433 10.27 -1.55 25.00
N LEU A 434 10.62 -2.29 23.95
CA LEU A 434 10.32 -3.71 23.83
C LEU A 434 11.30 -4.62 24.58
N THR A 435 12.48 -4.16 24.98
CA THR A 435 13.47 -4.98 25.70
C THR A 435 13.49 -4.76 27.22
N HIS A 436 12.77 -3.75 27.68
CA HIS A 436 12.60 -3.44 29.10
C HIS A 436 11.21 -3.84 29.59
N LYS A 437 11.13 -4.36 30.82
CA LYS A 437 9.85 -4.68 31.45
C LYS A 437 9.13 -3.39 31.86
N PRO A 438 7.79 -3.40 31.94
CA PRO A 438 7.03 -2.29 32.50
C PRO A 438 7.56 -1.89 33.89
N GLY A 439 7.93 -0.62 34.03
CA GLY A 439 8.51 -0.02 35.23
C GLY A 439 10.02 -0.21 35.42
N GLU A 440 10.72 -0.96 34.56
CA GLU A 440 12.18 -1.17 34.61
C GLU A 440 12.92 0.15 34.38
N ILE A 441 14.05 0.34 35.06
CA ILE A 441 14.91 1.52 34.93
C ILE A 441 16.24 1.05 34.32
N ALA A 442 16.61 1.61 33.17
CA ALA A 442 17.87 1.33 32.51
C ALA A 442 19.07 1.94 33.25
N GLY A 443 20.29 1.54 32.87
CA GLY A 443 21.53 2.01 33.48
C GLY A 443 21.77 3.52 33.37
N ASN A 444 21.16 4.18 32.37
CA ASN A 444 21.18 5.63 32.20
C ASN A 444 20.12 6.37 33.05
N GLY A 445 19.28 5.65 33.81
CA GLY A 445 18.25 6.22 34.67
C GLY A 445 16.87 6.40 34.02
N VAL A 446 16.70 6.05 32.74
CA VAL A 446 15.40 6.12 32.06
C VAL A 446 14.50 4.96 32.51
N ARG A 447 13.26 5.26 32.89
CA ARG A 447 12.21 4.30 33.26
C ARG A 447 11.30 4.04 32.07
N PHE A 448 10.99 2.76 31.82
CA PHE A 448 10.13 2.33 30.72
C PHE A 448 8.70 2.04 31.20
N PRO A 449 7.66 2.73 30.73
CA PRO A 449 6.28 2.50 31.19
C PRO A 449 5.71 1.14 30.72
N GLY A 450 6.10 0.68 29.53
CA GLY A 450 5.61 -0.56 28.92
C GLY A 450 4.34 -0.37 28.06
N LEU A 451 4.11 -1.32 27.15
CA LEU A 451 2.96 -1.32 26.24
C LEU A 451 1.77 -2.10 26.80
N GLU A 452 0.56 -1.65 26.47
CA GLU A 452 -0.71 -2.29 26.88
C GLU A 452 -1.15 -3.42 25.92
N PHE A 453 -0.38 -3.71 24.89
CA PHE A 453 -0.68 -4.68 23.85
C PHE A 453 0.56 -5.51 23.46
N GLU A 454 0.31 -6.70 22.90
CA GLU A 454 1.37 -7.56 22.38
C GLU A 454 1.75 -7.15 20.95
N VAL A 455 3.05 -7.08 20.67
CA VAL A 455 3.58 -6.79 19.33
C VAL A 455 3.86 -8.09 18.58
N ASP A 456 3.20 -8.28 17.44
CA ASP A 456 3.42 -9.43 16.58
C ASP A 456 4.72 -9.30 15.79
N ASN A 457 4.87 -8.22 15.02
CA ASN A 457 6.09 -7.96 14.24
C ASN A 457 6.66 -6.60 14.61
N PHE A 458 7.98 -6.57 14.80
CA PHE A 458 8.76 -5.34 14.93
C PHE A 458 9.69 -5.22 13.72
N PHE A 459 9.50 -4.17 12.92
CA PHE A 459 10.34 -3.82 11.78
C PHE A 459 11.22 -2.64 12.17
N GLY A 460 12.50 -2.89 12.45
CA GLY A 460 13.51 -1.84 12.58
C GLY A 460 14.12 -1.57 11.22
N VAL A 461 13.88 -0.39 10.66
CA VAL A 461 14.25 -0.04 9.28
C VAL A 461 15.25 1.12 9.28
N GLY A 462 16.34 1.00 8.54
CA GLY A 462 17.47 1.93 8.67
C GLY A 462 18.01 1.96 10.10
N SER A 463 18.04 0.79 10.76
CA SER A 463 18.10 0.72 12.22
C SER A 463 19.51 0.92 12.80
N PRO A 464 19.72 1.93 13.67
CA PRO A 464 20.97 2.11 14.42
C PRO A 464 21.14 1.17 15.61
N VAL A 465 20.21 0.24 15.87
CA VAL A 465 20.23 -0.60 17.08
C VAL A 465 21.59 -1.28 17.29
N GLY A 466 22.15 -1.88 16.24
CA GLY A 466 23.44 -2.56 16.34
C GLY A 466 24.59 -1.65 16.80
N VAL A 467 24.71 -0.45 16.22
CA VAL A 467 25.79 0.50 16.59
C VAL A 467 25.51 1.20 17.91
N MET A 468 24.25 1.44 18.26
CA MET A 468 23.87 2.11 19.50
C MET A 468 24.11 1.23 20.73
N ILE A 469 23.80 -0.06 20.65
CA ILE A 469 24.13 -1.04 21.70
C ILE A 469 25.64 -1.06 21.94
N LEU A 470 26.44 -1.04 20.87
CA LEU A 470 27.90 -0.93 20.97
C LEU A 470 28.33 0.39 21.61
N ALA A 471 27.82 1.53 21.12
CA ALA A 471 28.24 2.86 21.55
C ALA A 471 27.86 3.20 22.99
N ARG A 472 26.76 2.63 23.50
CA ARG A 472 26.31 2.78 24.90
C ARG A 472 27.10 1.93 25.88
N GLY A 473 27.88 0.97 25.39
CA GLY A 473 28.57 -0.01 26.23
C GLY A 473 27.63 -1.08 26.79
N ASP A 474 26.53 -1.39 26.09
CA ASP A 474 25.57 -2.43 26.50
C ASP A 474 26.12 -3.84 26.25
N LEU A 475 27.17 -3.97 25.44
CA LEU A 475 27.90 -5.22 25.21
C LEU A 475 28.93 -5.46 26.31
N ASN A 476 28.99 -6.69 26.81
CA ASN A 476 30.10 -7.12 27.66
C ASN A 476 31.34 -7.37 26.79
N ILE A 477 32.38 -6.55 26.93
CA ILE A 477 33.62 -6.64 26.16
C ILE A 477 34.78 -6.89 27.12
N ASP A 478 35.40 -8.06 26.99
CA ASP A 478 36.54 -8.50 27.80
C ASP A 478 37.69 -8.89 26.85
N ASP A 479 38.90 -8.39 27.09
CA ASP A 479 40.11 -8.66 26.28
C ASP A 479 39.97 -8.46 24.75
N GLY A 480 39.06 -7.56 24.34
CA GLY A 480 38.80 -7.25 22.92
C GLY A 480 37.81 -8.19 22.22
N GLU A 481 37.24 -9.15 22.94
CA GLU A 481 36.14 -9.99 22.47
C GLU A 481 34.85 -9.60 23.20
N PHE A 482 33.72 -9.53 22.48
CA PHE A 482 32.43 -9.27 23.10
C PHE A 482 31.69 -10.58 23.35
N THR A 483 30.91 -10.64 24.43
CA THR A 483 29.99 -11.76 24.68
C THR A 483 28.67 -11.52 23.95
N PRO A 484 28.27 -12.38 22.99
CA PRO A 484 26.98 -12.26 22.30
C PRO A 484 25.80 -12.56 23.21
N GLY A 485 24.63 -12.00 22.87
CA GLY A 485 23.39 -12.23 23.62
C GLY A 485 22.66 -10.94 24.00
N ILE A 486 22.55 -10.01 23.05
CA ILE A 486 21.72 -8.81 23.24
C ILE A 486 20.28 -9.19 23.61
N LYS A 487 19.59 -8.33 24.36
CA LYS A 487 18.18 -8.53 24.71
C LYS A 487 17.34 -8.59 23.43
N ILE A 488 16.58 -9.66 23.22
CA ILE A 488 15.63 -9.73 22.10
C ILE A 488 14.35 -8.97 22.48
N PRO A 489 13.86 -8.06 21.61
CA PRO A 489 12.59 -7.36 21.82
C PRO A 489 11.44 -8.32 22.13
N HIS A 490 10.55 -7.93 23.05
CA HIS A 490 9.32 -8.64 23.38
C HIS A 490 8.29 -8.51 22.25
N CYS A 491 8.54 -9.21 21.15
CA CYS A 491 7.65 -9.40 20.02
C CYS A 491 7.74 -10.84 19.48
N ARG A 492 6.81 -11.25 18.61
CA ARG A 492 6.88 -12.58 18.00
C ARG A 492 7.97 -12.68 16.94
N ARG A 493 8.12 -11.65 16.10
CA ARG A 493 9.19 -11.56 15.11
C ARG A 493 9.82 -10.17 15.08
N TYR A 494 11.15 -10.15 15.09
CA TYR A 494 11.97 -8.94 14.95
C TYR A 494 12.75 -9.00 13.64
N PHE A 495 12.50 -8.02 12.77
CA PHE A 495 13.13 -7.83 11.48
C PHE A 495 13.96 -6.55 11.47
N ASN A 496 15.22 -6.64 11.09
CA ASN A 496 16.16 -5.54 10.92
C ASN A 496 16.46 -5.34 9.43
N LEU A 497 15.99 -4.24 8.86
CA LEU A 497 16.13 -3.90 7.45
C LEU A 497 17.14 -2.76 7.29
N TYR A 498 18.10 -2.94 6.40
CA TYR A 498 19.10 -1.91 6.14
C TYR A 498 19.57 -1.88 4.68
N HIS A 499 20.02 -0.71 4.26
CA HIS A 499 20.67 -0.49 2.97
C HIS A 499 22.20 -0.65 3.15
N PRO A 500 22.93 -1.32 2.24
CA PRO A 500 24.36 -1.61 2.40
C PRO A 500 25.28 -0.39 2.61
N ILE A 501 24.88 0.78 2.10
CA ILE A 501 25.63 2.04 2.19
C ILE A 501 25.01 3.04 3.17
N ASP A 502 23.99 2.62 3.92
CA ASP A 502 23.43 3.44 4.99
C ASP A 502 24.48 3.58 6.11
N PRO A 503 24.92 4.81 6.44
CA PRO A 503 26.00 5.02 7.39
C PRO A 503 25.62 4.69 8.84
N ILE A 504 24.32 4.59 9.12
CA ILE A 504 23.77 4.49 10.48
C ILE A 504 23.09 3.14 10.71
N ALA A 505 22.71 2.41 9.67
CA ALA A 505 22.04 1.11 9.82
C ALA A 505 23.04 -0.06 9.92
N TYR A 506 22.90 -0.88 10.97
CA TYR A 506 23.85 -1.98 11.24
C TYR A 506 23.14 -3.32 11.50
N ARG A 507 23.88 -4.40 11.25
CA ARG A 507 23.46 -5.78 11.51
C ARG A 507 23.27 -6.06 13.00
N ILE A 508 22.30 -6.91 13.31
CA ILE A 508 22.03 -7.36 14.69
C ILE A 508 22.30 -8.85 14.91
N GLU A 509 22.23 -9.70 13.88
CA GLU A 509 22.44 -11.15 14.06
C GLU A 509 23.80 -11.49 14.69
N PRO A 510 24.92 -10.83 14.31
CA PRO A 510 26.21 -11.08 14.95
C PRO A 510 26.24 -10.74 16.44
N LEU A 511 25.43 -9.77 16.88
CA LEU A 511 25.32 -9.38 18.30
C LEU A 511 24.46 -10.34 19.11
N ILE A 512 23.53 -11.05 18.44
CA ILE A 512 22.72 -12.12 19.05
C ILE A 512 23.57 -13.40 19.15
N LYS A 513 24.25 -13.79 18.07
CA LYS A 513 25.15 -14.93 18.00
C LYS A 513 26.35 -14.61 17.12
N GLN A 514 27.56 -14.72 17.68
CA GLN A 514 28.81 -14.40 16.97
C GLN A 514 29.00 -15.22 15.69
N GLU A 515 28.55 -16.48 15.66
CA GLU A 515 28.62 -17.37 14.47
C GLU A 515 27.93 -16.80 13.23
N MET A 516 27.07 -15.78 13.38
CA MET A 516 26.33 -15.17 12.28
C MET A 516 27.11 -14.08 11.54
N HIS A 517 28.29 -13.69 12.02
CA HIS A 517 29.11 -12.65 11.37
C HIS A 517 29.49 -13.03 9.92
N ASP A 518 29.86 -14.30 9.69
CA ASP A 518 30.22 -14.84 8.37
C ASP A 518 29.02 -15.17 7.47
N LYS A 519 27.79 -15.05 7.99
CA LYS A 519 26.58 -15.31 7.20
C LYS A 519 26.09 -14.03 6.55
N GLU A 520 25.82 -14.10 5.26
CA GLU A 520 25.24 -12.98 4.54
C GLU A 520 23.79 -12.72 5.02
N PRO A 521 23.39 -11.44 5.15
CA PRO A 521 22.00 -11.06 5.41
C PRO A 521 21.08 -11.55 4.28
N VAL A 522 19.78 -11.68 4.56
CA VAL A 522 18.82 -12.07 3.53
C VAL A 522 18.53 -10.89 2.62
N GLN A 523 18.78 -11.04 1.33
CA GLN A 523 18.44 -9.99 0.37
C GLN A 523 16.92 -9.91 0.17
N LEU A 524 16.37 -8.68 0.17
CA LEU A 524 14.95 -8.46 -0.13
C LEU A 524 14.61 -8.87 -1.57
N MET A 525 13.39 -9.38 -1.76
CA MET A 525 12.86 -9.63 -3.09
C MET A 525 12.60 -8.32 -3.81
N GLN A 526 12.99 -8.27 -5.07
CA GLN A 526 12.78 -7.10 -5.91
C GLN A 526 11.35 -7.11 -6.43
N TYR A 527 10.55 -6.12 -6.02
CA TYR A 527 9.14 -6.03 -6.40
C TYR A 527 8.95 -6.08 -7.91
N SER A 528 9.75 -5.34 -8.67
CA SER A 528 9.63 -5.32 -10.14
C SER A 528 9.87 -6.68 -10.81
N ALA A 529 10.59 -7.60 -10.16
CA ALA A 529 10.85 -8.95 -10.66
C ALA A 529 9.72 -9.93 -10.33
N VAL A 530 8.86 -9.60 -9.36
CA VAL A 530 7.83 -10.51 -8.82
C VAL A 530 6.41 -9.94 -8.85
N LYS A 531 6.22 -8.70 -9.35
CA LYS A 531 4.93 -8.00 -9.40
C LYS A 531 3.79 -8.76 -10.10
N ASP A 532 4.13 -9.66 -11.01
CA ASP A 532 3.16 -10.46 -11.79
C ASP A 532 2.92 -11.85 -11.19
N GLN A 533 3.56 -12.17 -10.05
CA GLN A 533 3.41 -13.45 -9.36
C GLN A 533 2.24 -13.42 -8.39
N SER A 534 1.55 -14.57 -8.27
CA SER A 534 0.53 -14.77 -7.24
C SER A 534 1.17 -14.83 -5.84
N PHE A 535 0.39 -14.51 -4.79
CA PHE A 535 0.87 -14.58 -3.41
C PHE A 535 1.44 -15.97 -3.03
N GLY A 536 0.88 -17.06 -3.58
CA GLY A 536 1.42 -18.41 -3.38
C GLY A 536 2.84 -18.57 -3.93
N GLN A 537 3.08 -18.08 -5.15
CA GLN A 537 4.40 -18.10 -5.78
C GLN A 537 5.40 -17.20 -5.04
N LEU A 538 4.97 -16.00 -4.61
CA LEU A 538 5.77 -15.12 -3.76
C LEU A 538 6.22 -15.83 -2.49
N GLN A 539 5.32 -16.58 -1.85
CA GLN A 539 5.64 -17.35 -0.64
C GLN A 539 6.62 -18.49 -0.92
N GLU A 540 6.54 -19.17 -2.06
CA GLU A 540 7.53 -20.21 -2.42
C GLU A 540 8.93 -19.63 -2.60
N VAL A 541 9.04 -18.49 -3.32
CA VAL A 541 10.31 -17.78 -3.48
C VAL A 541 10.85 -17.36 -2.11
N TRP A 542 9.98 -16.86 -1.23
CA TRP A 542 10.34 -16.45 0.13
C TRP A 542 10.89 -17.60 0.99
N GLU A 543 10.26 -18.77 0.96
CA GLU A 543 10.71 -19.97 1.68
C GLU A 543 12.09 -20.44 1.18
N GLY A 544 12.36 -20.29 -0.12
CA GLY A 544 13.68 -20.58 -0.70
C GLY A 544 14.77 -19.66 -0.14
N LEU A 545 14.46 -18.37 0.03
CA LEU A 545 15.42 -17.36 0.51
C LEU A 545 15.68 -17.41 2.03
N THR A 546 14.72 -17.89 2.82
CA THR A 546 14.74 -17.77 4.29
C THR A 546 14.93 -19.11 5.03
N SER A 547 15.63 -20.05 4.41
CA SER A 547 15.95 -21.34 5.03
C SER A 547 16.59 -21.14 6.43
N PRO A 548 16.18 -21.90 7.47
CA PRO A 548 16.72 -21.75 8.82
C PRO A 548 18.24 -21.93 8.85
N VAL A 549 18.95 -21.05 9.55
CA VAL A 549 20.42 -21.07 9.67
C VAL A 549 20.81 -21.09 11.15
N HIS A 550 21.72 -22.00 11.53
CA HIS A 550 22.52 -21.97 12.77
C HIS A 550 21.71 -21.70 14.06
N GLY A 551 20.67 -22.51 14.27
CA GLY A 551 19.85 -22.45 15.49
C GLY A 551 19.01 -21.19 15.64
N PHE A 552 18.82 -20.40 14.57
CA PHE A 552 17.73 -19.43 14.48
C PHE A 552 16.51 -20.07 13.83
N LEU A 553 15.33 -19.75 14.38
CA LEU A 553 14.05 -20.18 13.83
C LEU A 553 13.71 -19.43 12.53
N TYR A 554 14.12 -18.17 12.45
CA TYR A 554 13.99 -17.28 11.29
C TYR A 554 15.15 -16.28 11.28
N ARG A 555 15.45 -15.65 10.14
CA ARG A 555 16.52 -14.65 10.00
C ARG A 555 16.05 -13.29 10.52
N HIS A 556 16.97 -12.50 11.08
CA HIS A 556 16.67 -11.17 11.59
C HIS A 556 17.19 -10.06 10.67
N ASP A 557 18.34 -10.25 10.01
CA ASP A 557 18.98 -9.23 9.16
C ASP A 557 18.55 -9.37 7.70
N TYR A 558 17.97 -8.30 7.16
CA TYR A 558 17.52 -8.18 5.79
C TYR A 558 18.16 -6.98 5.11
N VAL A 559 18.63 -7.17 3.88
CA VAL A 559 19.39 -6.16 3.15
C VAL A 559 18.70 -5.76 1.86
N MET A 560 18.65 -4.46 1.61
CA MET A 560 18.20 -3.90 0.33
C MET A 560 19.25 -4.12 -0.76
N ARG A 561 18.81 -4.22 -2.01
CA ARG A 561 19.73 -4.35 -3.14
C ARG A 561 20.41 -3.02 -3.45
N ARG A 562 21.73 -3.05 -3.57
CA ARG A 562 22.54 -1.91 -4.05
C ARG A 562 22.26 -1.63 -5.52
N ARG A 563 22.03 -0.36 -5.90
CA ARG A 563 21.88 0.04 -7.31
C ARG A 563 23.26 0.12 -7.98
N LYS A 564 23.32 -0.12 -9.30
CA LYS A 564 24.59 -0.06 -10.05
C LYS A 564 25.22 1.34 -10.03
N CYS A 565 24.40 2.41 -10.01
CA CYS A 565 24.86 3.80 -9.92
C CYS A 565 25.50 4.17 -8.57
N GLU A 566 25.28 3.36 -7.53
CA GLU A 566 25.84 3.57 -6.18
C GLU A 566 27.22 2.91 -6.02
N GLN A 567 27.80 2.34 -7.08
CA GLN A 567 29.13 1.73 -7.07
C GLN A 567 30.20 2.74 -7.51
N GLY A 568 31.25 2.95 -6.71
CA GLY A 568 32.41 3.78 -7.06
C GLY A 568 32.49 5.11 -6.29
N MET A 569 33.11 6.14 -6.90
CA MET A 569 33.43 7.43 -6.23
C MET A 569 32.21 8.23 -5.72
N MET A 570 30.98 7.82 -6.06
CA MET A 570 29.74 8.49 -5.64
C MET A 570 29.09 7.88 -4.38
N GLU A 571 29.69 6.83 -3.79
CA GLU A 571 29.16 6.12 -2.61
C GLU A 571 28.89 7.04 -1.42
N VAL A 572 29.79 7.98 -1.13
CA VAL A 572 29.65 8.95 -0.03
C VAL A 572 28.50 9.93 -0.28
N ALA A 573 28.26 10.31 -1.54
CA ALA A 573 27.18 11.23 -1.90
C ALA A 573 25.80 10.56 -1.75
N PHE A 574 25.70 9.26 -2.04
CA PHE A 574 24.46 8.49 -1.91
C PHE A 574 24.20 7.95 -0.50
N ALA A 575 25.21 7.89 0.38
CA ALA A 575 25.06 7.36 1.73
C ALA A 575 23.94 8.05 2.54
N ALA A 576 23.85 9.38 2.49
CA ALA A 576 22.79 10.12 3.17
C ALA A 576 21.39 9.84 2.58
N ALA A 577 21.28 9.79 1.25
CA ALA A 577 20.02 9.48 0.57
C ALA A 577 19.56 8.03 0.80
N SER A 578 20.51 7.10 1.00
CA SER A 578 20.18 5.71 1.28
C SER A 578 19.46 5.53 2.61
N HIS A 579 19.70 6.41 3.59
CA HIS A 579 19.04 6.35 4.90
C HIS A 579 17.54 6.71 4.86
N SER A 580 17.12 7.57 3.93
CA SER A 580 15.69 7.90 3.73
C SER A 580 15.02 7.03 2.67
N SER A 581 15.78 6.26 1.89
CA SER A 581 15.28 5.47 0.75
C SER A 581 14.21 4.43 1.10
N TYR A 582 14.14 3.98 2.36
CA TYR A 582 13.19 2.98 2.82
C TYR A 582 11.73 3.41 2.66
N TRP A 583 11.44 4.71 2.84
CA TRP A 583 10.08 5.26 2.71
C TRP A 583 9.53 5.16 1.28
N MET A 584 10.42 5.10 0.29
CA MET A 584 10.06 5.06 -1.14
C MET A 584 10.32 3.68 -1.76
N SER A 585 10.54 2.64 -0.95
CA SER A 585 10.95 1.33 -1.45
C SER A 585 9.78 0.35 -1.52
N ASP A 586 9.42 -0.03 -2.75
CA ASP A 586 8.47 -1.12 -3.01
C ASP A 586 8.94 -2.44 -2.38
N ASP A 587 10.24 -2.71 -2.37
CA ASP A 587 10.82 -3.95 -1.82
C ASP A 587 10.60 -4.05 -0.30
N VAL A 588 10.73 -2.92 0.41
CA VAL A 588 10.46 -2.84 1.87
C VAL A 588 8.98 -3.04 2.15
N VAL A 589 8.10 -2.44 1.35
CA VAL A 589 6.65 -2.55 1.49
C VAL A 589 6.19 -3.98 1.18
N LEU A 590 6.70 -4.58 0.09
CA LEU A 590 6.44 -5.97 -0.29
C LEU A 590 6.82 -6.91 0.85
N PHE A 591 8.04 -6.79 1.35
CA PHE A 591 8.51 -7.60 2.47
C PHE A 591 7.58 -7.46 3.69
N THR A 592 7.23 -6.22 4.05
CA THR A 592 6.39 -5.95 5.21
C THR A 592 5.01 -6.58 5.03
N LEU A 593 4.33 -6.34 3.90
CA LEU A 593 3.03 -6.93 3.57
C LEU A 593 3.05 -8.46 3.62
N MET A 594 4.11 -9.10 3.11
CA MET A 594 4.27 -10.56 3.20
C MET A 594 4.31 -11.03 4.65
N GLN A 595 4.99 -10.31 5.54
CA GLN A 595 5.04 -10.66 6.96
C GLN A 595 3.68 -10.45 7.65
N LEU A 596 2.91 -9.43 7.27
CA LEU A 596 1.55 -9.20 7.79
C LEU A 596 0.54 -10.28 7.35
N CYS A 597 0.77 -10.90 6.19
CA CYS A 597 -0.09 -11.94 5.63
C CYS A 597 0.08 -13.35 6.26
N GLU A 598 0.66 -13.45 7.46
CA GLU A 598 0.91 -14.74 8.14
C GLU A 598 -0.32 -15.67 8.18
N PRO A 599 -1.56 -15.23 8.49
CA PRO A 599 -2.70 -16.14 8.53
C PRO A 599 -2.93 -16.90 7.21
N VAL A 600 -2.51 -16.32 6.08
CA VAL A 600 -2.55 -16.95 4.76
C VAL A 600 -1.32 -17.83 4.54
N VAL A 601 -0.15 -17.39 4.98
CA VAL A 601 1.10 -18.17 4.94
C VAL A 601 0.94 -19.49 5.68
N ASP A 602 0.32 -19.50 6.87
CA ASP A 602 0.04 -20.70 7.65
C ASP A 602 -0.82 -21.72 6.88
N ILE A 603 -1.74 -21.25 6.04
CA ILE A 603 -2.55 -22.10 5.16
C ILE A 603 -1.66 -22.69 4.07
N LEU A 604 -0.89 -21.85 3.37
CA LEU A 604 0.00 -22.28 2.28
C LEU A 604 1.08 -23.27 2.78
N HIS A 605 1.62 -23.05 3.96
CA HIS A 605 2.61 -23.94 4.60
C HIS A 605 2.08 -25.36 4.78
N ARG A 606 0.77 -25.55 5.03
CA ARG A 606 0.17 -26.88 5.10
C ARG A 606 0.23 -27.60 3.76
N TYR A 607 -0.03 -26.90 2.66
CA TYR A 607 0.05 -27.45 1.30
C TYR A 607 1.49 -27.75 0.89
N MET A 608 2.40 -26.79 1.13
CA MET A 608 3.84 -26.95 0.87
C MET A 608 4.42 -28.14 1.65
N SER A 609 4.06 -28.28 2.92
CA SER A 609 4.51 -29.40 3.77
C SER A 609 3.97 -30.75 3.31
N ALA A 610 2.73 -30.76 2.79
CA ALA A 610 2.09 -31.94 2.21
C ALA A 610 2.56 -32.25 0.78
N ARG A 611 3.34 -31.34 0.15
CA ARG A 611 3.78 -31.43 -1.25
C ARG A 611 2.62 -31.53 -2.24
N VAL A 612 1.52 -30.85 -1.92
CA VAL A 612 0.35 -30.72 -2.78
C VAL A 612 0.45 -29.37 -3.51
N PRO A 613 -0.01 -29.26 -4.78
CA PRO A 613 -0.04 -27.99 -5.49
C PRO A 613 -0.72 -26.90 -4.66
N LEU A 614 -0.19 -25.67 -4.71
CA LEU A 614 -0.75 -24.56 -3.97
C LEU A 614 -2.19 -24.27 -4.41
N PRO A 615 -3.08 -23.93 -3.47
CA PRO A 615 -4.46 -23.63 -3.79
C PRO A 615 -4.56 -22.26 -4.45
N LYS A 616 -5.55 -22.09 -5.32
CA LYS A 616 -5.94 -20.76 -5.79
C LYS A 616 -6.57 -20.00 -4.63
N LEU A 617 -5.95 -18.90 -4.23
CA LEU A 617 -6.49 -18.00 -3.22
C LEU A 617 -7.54 -17.09 -3.84
N MET A 618 -8.70 -16.99 -3.19
CA MET A 618 -9.74 -16.06 -3.61
C MET A 618 -10.31 -15.36 -2.39
N ARG A 619 -10.62 -14.07 -2.52
CA ARG A 619 -11.47 -13.40 -1.53
C ARG A 619 -12.87 -14.02 -1.55
N SER A 620 -13.54 -14.01 -0.42
CA SER A 620 -14.99 -14.30 -0.36
C SER A 620 -15.82 -13.13 -0.91
N ILE A 621 -15.71 -12.84 -2.20
CA ILE A 621 -16.46 -11.77 -2.89
C ILE A 621 -17.83 -12.30 -3.31
N VAL A 622 -18.87 -11.50 -3.05
CA VAL A 622 -20.19 -11.70 -3.64
C VAL A 622 -20.29 -10.78 -4.85
N GLU A 623 -20.57 -11.35 -6.02
CA GLU A 623 -20.69 -10.58 -7.26
C GLU A 623 -21.85 -9.58 -7.15
N LEU A 624 -21.55 -8.30 -7.42
CA LEU A 624 -22.58 -7.29 -7.59
C LEU A 624 -23.21 -7.53 -8.97
N THR A 625 -24.49 -7.91 -8.99
CA THR A 625 -25.22 -8.17 -10.23
C THR A 625 -26.44 -7.25 -10.33
N PRO A 626 -27.03 -7.06 -11.52
CA PRO A 626 -28.31 -6.34 -11.65
C PRO A 626 -29.45 -6.97 -10.84
N HIS A 627 -29.31 -8.24 -10.45
CA HIS A 627 -30.27 -8.96 -9.60
C HIS A 627 -30.07 -8.69 -8.11
N ALA A 628 -28.99 -8.02 -7.71
CA ALA A 628 -28.74 -7.64 -6.33
C ALA A 628 -29.84 -6.70 -5.83
N LYS A 629 -30.24 -6.92 -4.57
CA LYS A 629 -31.30 -6.14 -3.92
C LYS A 629 -30.75 -4.86 -3.30
N VAL A 630 -30.51 -3.85 -4.14
CA VAL A 630 -29.98 -2.56 -3.69
C VAL A 630 -31.10 -1.74 -3.04
N LEU A 631 -30.88 -1.35 -1.78
CA LEU A 631 -31.77 -0.55 -0.95
C LEU A 631 -31.48 0.95 -1.07
N LEU A 632 -30.20 1.30 -1.23
CA LEU A 632 -29.74 2.67 -1.39
C LEU A 632 -28.54 2.71 -2.33
N SER A 633 -28.48 3.74 -3.16
CA SER A 633 -27.27 4.13 -3.88
C SER A 633 -26.99 5.60 -3.59
N ALA A 634 -25.78 5.91 -3.13
CA ALA A 634 -25.41 7.26 -2.75
C ALA A 634 -23.91 7.51 -2.91
N THR A 635 -23.49 8.77 -2.99
CA THR A 635 -22.07 9.14 -2.88
C THR A 635 -21.69 9.36 -1.42
N ALA A 636 -20.49 8.92 -1.04
CA ALA A 636 -19.93 9.18 0.28
C ALA A 636 -18.41 9.32 0.21
N LEU A 637 -17.85 10.10 1.13
CA LEU A 637 -16.41 10.18 1.35
C LEU A 637 -15.99 9.03 2.26
N VAL A 638 -15.46 7.96 1.67
CA VAL A 638 -15.06 6.74 2.37
C VAL A 638 -13.59 6.83 2.78
N ARG A 639 -13.29 6.58 4.05
CA ARG A 639 -11.93 6.64 4.59
C ARG A 639 -11.12 5.41 4.20
N ASP A 640 -9.95 5.63 3.61
CA ASP A 640 -8.91 4.64 3.42
C ASP A 640 -8.12 4.46 4.73
N ARG A 641 -8.04 3.23 5.22
CA ARG A 641 -7.37 2.90 6.50
C ARG A 641 -5.86 2.79 6.41
N CYS A 642 -5.33 2.52 5.22
CA CYS A 642 -3.89 2.45 4.98
C CYS A 642 -3.29 3.85 4.86
N THR A 643 -3.97 4.77 4.19
CA THR A 643 -3.48 6.15 3.98
C THR A 643 -4.06 7.13 4.99
N GLY A 644 -5.23 6.83 5.55
CA GLY A 644 -6.00 7.74 6.39
C GLY A 644 -6.91 8.68 5.60
N LEU A 645 -6.78 8.77 4.27
CA LEU A 645 -7.47 9.74 3.43
C LEU A 645 -8.89 9.31 3.09
N SER A 646 -9.83 10.26 3.04
CA SER A 646 -11.16 10.02 2.52
C SER A 646 -11.22 10.22 1.01
N ARG A 647 -11.87 9.31 0.30
CA ARG A 647 -12.09 9.38 -1.15
C ARG A 647 -13.58 9.33 -1.44
N GLU A 648 -14.00 10.13 -2.41
CA GLU A 648 -15.38 10.03 -2.89
C GLU A 648 -15.58 8.70 -3.62
N GLN A 649 -16.58 7.95 -3.18
CA GLN A 649 -16.98 6.68 -3.76
C GLN A 649 -18.50 6.60 -3.87
N ILE A 650 -18.95 5.78 -4.80
CA ILE A 650 -20.36 5.41 -4.90
C ILE A 650 -20.56 4.19 -4.01
N VAL A 651 -21.49 4.29 -3.08
CA VAL A 651 -21.82 3.23 -2.15
C VAL A 651 -23.20 2.69 -2.47
N LEU A 652 -23.29 1.39 -2.69
CA LEU A 652 -24.56 0.66 -2.80
C LEU A 652 -24.77 -0.14 -1.53
N ILE A 653 -25.96 -0.02 -0.94
CA ILE A 653 -26.35 -0.76 0.26
C ILE A 653 -27.30 -1.88 -0.17
N ASP A 654 -26.97 -3.12 0.17
CA ASP A 654 -27.92 -4.24 0.19
C ASP A 654 -28.22 -4.66 1.64
N LYS A 655 -29.05 -5.69 1.83
CA LYS A 655 -29.43 -6.17 3.17
C LYS A 655 -28.29 -6.82 3.99
N ASP A 656 -27.20 -7.23 3.36
CA ASP A 656 -26.12 -8.02 3.94
C ASP A 656 -24.74 -7.35 3.76
N ARG A 657 -24.60 -6.31 2.93
CA ARG A 657 -23.33 -5.73 2.43
C ARG A 657 -23.45 -4.28 1.99
N LEU A 658 -22.33 -3.57 2.10
CA LEU A 658 -22.01 -2.34 1.39
C LEU A 658 -21.09 -2.65 0.23
N PHE A 659 -21.33 -2.03 -0.91
CA PHE A 659 -20.49 -2.11 -2.10
C PHE A 659 -19.91 -0.73 -2.40
N PHE A 660 -18.61 -0.67 -2.67
CA PHE A 660 -17.83 0.53 -2.91
C PHE A 660 -17.30 0.55 -4.33
N LEU A 661 -17.78 1.50 -5.12
CA LEU A 661 -17.45 1.67 -6.52
C LEU A 661 -16.60 2.94 -6.70
N PRO A 662 -15.43 2.84 -7.35
CA PRO A 662 -14.54 3.99 -7.53
C PRO A 662 -15.02 4.96 -8.61
N ARG A 663 -15.78 4.49 -9.62
CA ARG A 663 -16.19 5.32 -10.76
C ARG A 663 -17.65 5.11 -11.12
N LEU A 664 -18.32 6.22 -11.42
CA LEU A 664 -19.71 6.19 -11.89
C LEU A 664 -19.85 5.48 -13.25
N SER A 665 -18.82 5.50 -14.10
CA SER A 665 -18.86 4.88 -15.43
C SER A 665 -19.00 3.36 -15.42
N GLU A 666 -18.64 2.70 -14.31
CA GLU A 666 -18.71 1.24 -14.15
C GLU A 666 -20.14 0.78 -13.91
N VAL A 667 -20.92 1.60 -13.19
CA VAL A 667 -22.30 1.27 -12.79
C VAL A 667 -23.35 2.03 -13.61
N ALA A 668 -23.12 3.26 -14.07
CA ALA A 668 -24.17 4.05 -14.70
C ALA A 668 -24.38 3.72 -16.18
N CYS A 669 -25.59 3.30 -16.53
CA CYS A 669 -25.99 2.94 -17.90
C CYS A 669 -26.91 4.01 -18.52
N ARG A 670 -26.82 4.22 -19.84
CA ARG A 670 -27.73 5.17 -20.54
C ARG A 670 -29.08 4.52 -20.81
N ARG A 671 -30.15 5.10 -20.25
CA ARG A 671 -31.53 4.64 -20.45
C ARG A 671 -32.09 5.23 -21.74
N LYS A 672 -32.61 4.36 -22.62
CA LYS A 672 -33.25 4.79 -23.88
C LYS A 672 -34.73 5.08 -23.71
N TRP A 673 -35.43 4.12 -23.13
CA TRP A 673 -36.85 4.19 -22.84
C TRP A 673 -37.19 3.28 -21.67
N GLN A 674 -38.33 3.53 -21.04
CA GLN A 674 -38.86 2.76 -19.94
C GLN A 674 -40.37 2.60 -20.17
N LEU A 675 -40.84 1.36 -20.09
CA LEU A 675 -42.24 1.00 -20.30
C LEU A 675 -42.82 0.51 -18.98
N LYS A 676 -43.84 1.20 -18.46
CA LYS A 676 -44.60 0.72 -17.30
C LYS A 676 -45.49 -0.45 -17.70
N LEU A 677 -45.37 -1.57 -17.00
CA LEU A 677 -46.19 -2.76 -17.20
C LEU A 677 -47.48 -2.60 -16.40
N THR A 678 -48.61 -2.69 -17.10
CA THR A 678 -49.96 -2.58 -16.52
C THR A 678 -50.79 -3.79 -16.94
N ALA A 679 -51.94 -4.03 -16.31
CA ALA A 679 -52.87 -5.11 -16.68
C ALA A 679 -53.31 -5.07 -18.17
N THR A 680 -53.20 -3.90 -18.83
CA THR A 680 -53.54 -3.68 -20.24
C THR A 680 -52.38 -3.94 -21.21
N THR A 681 -51.14 -4.07 -20.70
CA THR A 681 -49.96 -4.36 -21.51
C THR A 681 -50.01 -5.81 -22.00
N ARG A 682 -49.63 -6.06 -23.25
CA ARG A 682 -49.63 -7.43 -23.82
C ARG A 682 -48.28 -7.77 -24.43
N ALA A 683 -47.69 -8.88 -23.98
CA ALA A 683 -46.49 -9.47 -24.58
C ALA A 683 -46.87 -10.73 -25.37
N MET A 684 -46.63 -10.71 -26.68
CA MET A 684 -47.09 -11.74 -27.62
C MET A 684 -45.96 -12.23 -28.51
N TYR A 685 -46.16 -13.41 -29.12
CA TYR A 685 -45.28 -13.91 -30.17
C TYR A 685 -45.30 -12.99 -31.40
N GLY A 686 -44.13 -12.80 -32.00
CA GLY A 686 -43.97 -12.04 -33.24
C GLY A 686 -44.22 -12.91 -34.49
N ASP A 687 -43.92 -12.33 -35.65
CA ASP A 687 -44.20 -12.97 -36.96
C ASP A 687 -43.21 -14.11 -37.29
N ASP A 688 -42.07 -14.17 -36.59
CA ASP A 688 -41.00 -15.16 -36.71
C ASP A 688 -40.87 -15.94 -35.38
N PRO A 689 -40.59 -17.26 -35.39
CA PRO A 689 -40.20 -18.04 -34.21
C PRO A 689 -39.20 -17.38 -33.25
N PHE A 690 -38.38 -16.42 -33.68
CA PHE A 690 -37.44 -15.73 -32.78
C PHE A 690 -37.93 -14.36 -32.28
N MET A 691 -39.06 -13.87 -32.79
CA MET A 691 -39.57 -12.54 -32.49
C MET A 691 -40.63 -12.53 -31.38
N MET A 692 -40.66 -11.44 -30.62
CA MET A 692 -41.73 -11.10 -29.68
C MET A 692 -42.13 -9.63 -29.84
N LYS A 693 -43.39 -9.32 -29.52
CA LYS A 693 -43.99 -8.00 -29.64
C LYS A 693 -44.56 -7.59 -28.29
N ILE A 694 -44.26 -6.37 -27.86
CA ILE A 694 -44.82 -5.78 -26.64
C ILE A 694 -45.68 -4.59 -27.05
N VAL A 695 -46.96 -4.63 -26.64
CA VAL A 695 -47.95 -3.60 -26.95
C VAL A 695 -48.27 -2.82 -25.67
N PRO A 696 -47.90 -1.53 -25.58
CA PRO A 696 -48.23 -0.65 -24.45
C PRO A 696 -49.72 -0.34 -24.33
N SER A 697 -50.15 0.03 -23.13
CA SER A 697 -51.54 0.34 -22.75
C SER A 697 -52.24 1.35 -23.69
N ASP A 698 -51.55 2.42 -24.08
CA ASP A 698 -52.14 3.56 -24.80
C ASP A 698 -52.42 3.30 -26.28
N ALA A 699 -51.91 2.20 -26.85
CA ALA A 699 -52.15 1.82 -28.24
C ALA A 699 -53.50 1.10 -28.44
N SER A 700 -54.15 0.66 -27.36
CA SER A 700 -55.40 -0.12 -27.45
C SER A 700 -56.67 0.75 -27.63
N ALA A 701 -56.60 2.06 -27.33
CA ALA A 701 -57.73 2.98 -27.43
C ALA A 701 -57.93 3.61 -28.82
N SER A 702 -56.98 3.44 -29.75
CA SER A 702 -57.03 4.05 -31.09
C SER A 702 -57.27 3.06 -32.24
N ALA A 703 -57.51 1.77 -31.94
CA ALA A 703 -57.72 0.73 -32.95
C ALA A 703 -59.14 0.69 -33.56
N SER A 704 -59.84 1.83 -33.62
CA SER A 704 -61.14 1.96 -34.29
C SER A 704 -61.20 3.18 -35.23
N ALA A 705 -60.27 3.28 -36.18
CA ALA A 705 -60.50 3.97 -37.45
C ALA A 705 -59.39 3.65 -38.45
N ALA A 706 -59.80 3.27 -39.67
CA ALA A 706 -58.92 2.93 -40.77
C ALA A 706 -58.03 4.11 -41.23
N SER A 707 -56.73 3.86 -41.42
CA SER A 707 -55.94 4.36 -42.56
C SER A 707 -54.57 3.66 -42.64
N ASN A 708 -54.21 3.22 -43.85
CA ASN A 708 -52.87 2.72 -44.15
C ASN A 708 -51.90 3.91 -44.14
N ASN A 709 -50.80 3.80 -43.39
CA ASN A 709 -49.70 4.76 -43.20
C ASN A 709 -49.79 5.73 -42.00
N ALA A 710 -50.21 5.25 -40.83
CA ALA A 710 -49.89 5.88 -39.55
C ALA A 710 -48.92 5.00 -38.75
N ILE A 711 -47.76 5.56 -38.38
CA ILE A 711 -46.81 4.94 -37.44
C ILE A 711 -47.53 4.78 -36.10
N LEU A 712 -47.80 3.54 -35.67
CA LEU A 712 -48.36 3.27 -34.34
C LEU A 712 -47.39 3.78 -33.27
N PRO A 713 -47.87 4.47 -32.21
CA PRO A 713 -47.03 4.80 -31.07
C PRO A 713 -46.62 3.50 -30.36
N ASP A 714 -45.31 3.33 -30.15
CA ASP A 714 -44.66 2.41 -29.20
C ASP A 714 -44.93 0.90 -29.32
N LEU A 715 -45.12 0.35 -30.54
CA LEU A 715 -44.98 -1.10 -30.73
C LEU A 715 -43.49 -1.50 -30.66
N HIS A 716 -43.06 -2.09 -29.54
CA HIS A 716 -41.70 -2.61 -29.42
C HIS A 716 -41.62 -4.05 -29.95
N VAL A 717 -40.76 -4.25 -30.97
CA VAL A 717 -40.52 -5.56 -31.57
C VAL A 717 -39.09 -5.99 -31.26
N PHE A 718 -38.95 -7.17 -30.65
CA PHE A 718 -37.65 -7.75 -30.28
C PHE A 718 -37.41 -9.08 -30.98
N LYS A 719 -36.15 -9.38 -31.26
CA LYS A 719 -35.69 -10.66 -31.76
C LYS A 719 -34.66 -11.27 -30.79
N ALA A 720 -34.94 -12.48 -30.32
CA ALA A 720 -34.07 -13.25 -29.45
C ALA A 720 -33.06 -14.08 -30.26
N SER A 721 -32.00 -14.54 -29.59
CA SER A 721 -30.99 -15.43 -30.18
C SER A 721 -31.49 -16.86 -30.43
N SER A 722 -32.52 -17.29 -29.70
CA SER A 722 -33.11 -18.63 -29.80
C SER A 722 -34.56 -18.65 -29.31
N THR A 723 -35.31 -19.68 -29.69
CA THR A 723 -36.70 -19.86 -29.25
C THR A 723 -36.85 -20.04 -27.73
N PRO A 724 -35.94 -20.74 -27.00
CA PRO A 724 -36.03 -20.82 -25.54
C PRO A 724 -35.80 -19.47 -24.85
N VAL A 725 -34.85 -18.66 -25.34
CA VAL A 725 -34.59 -17.33 -24.78
C VAL A 725 -35.81 -16.42 -24.95
N ARG A 726 -36.43 -16.42 -26.13
CA ARG A 726 -37.69 -15.70 -26.39
C ARG A 726 -38.80 -16.15 -25.43
N ASN A 727 -38.99 -17.46 -25.28
CA ASN A 727 -40.04 -18.01 -24.41
C ASN A 727 -39.83 -17.58 -22.95
N ALA A 728 -38.60 -17.67 -22.44
CA ALA A 728 -38.27 -17.26 -21.08
C ALA A 728 -38.48 -15.75 -20.84
N TRP A 729 -38.28 -14.91 -21.86
CA TRP A 729 -38.61 -13.48 -21.77
C TRP A 729 -40.12 -13.23 -21.78
N LEU A 730 -40.86 -13.90 -22.67
CA LEU A 730 -42.32 -13.78 -22.74
C LEU A 730 -43.00 -14.28 -21.46
N GLU A 731 -42.53 -15.38 -20.89
CA GLU A 731 -43.01 -15.94 -19.63
C GLU A 731 -42.80 -14.94 -18.48
N ALA A 732 -41.56 -14.47 -18.29
CA ALA A 732 -41.24 -13.52 -17.24
C ALA A 732 -42.05 -12.22 -17.36
N ILE A 733 -42.19 -11.64 -18.56
CA ILE A 733 -42.97 -10.41 -18.76
C ILE A 733 -44.46 -10.64 -18.46
N ASN A 734 -45.04 -11.74 -18.93
CA ASN A 734 -46.46 -12.03 -18.70
C ASN A 734 -46.76 -12.34 -17.23
N GLU A 735 -45.86 -13.02 -16.52
CA GLU A 735 -45.96 -13.20 -15.06
C GLU A 735 -45.95 -11.86 -14.32
N THR A 736 -45.05 -10.95 -14.70
CA THR A 736 -44.99 -9.60 -14.14
C THR A 736 -46.28 -8.80 -14.40
N ILE A 737 -46.81 -8.85 -15.63
CA ILE A 737 -48.10 -8.22 -15.98
C ILE A 737 -49.26 -8.82 -15.16
N ALA A 738 -49.27 -10.13 -14.95
CA ALA A 738 -50.29 -10.80 -14.17
C ALA A 738 -50.25 -10.41 -12.69
N LYS A 739 -49.05 -10.21 -12.11
CA LYS A 739 -48.87 -9.68 -10.75
C LYS A 739 -49.37 -8.24 -10.64
N ALA A 740 -48.99 -7.37 -11.58
CA ALA A 740 -49.46 -5.99 -11.63
C ALA A 740 -51.00 -5.89 -11.73
N ALA A 741 -51.64 -6.85 -12.41
CA ALA A 741 -53.12 -6.92 -12.47
C ALA A 741 -53.78 -7.41 -11.17
N ALA A 742 -53.05 -8.11 -10.29
CA ALA A 742 -53.54 -8.60 -9.01
C ALA A 742 -53.37 -7.59 -7.87
N GLU A 743 -52.34 -6.74 -7.93
CA GLU A 743 -52.03 -5.73 -6.89
C GLU A 743 -52.97 -4.52 -6.87
N ASP A 744 -53.72 -4.26 -7.95
CA ASP A 744 -54.82 -3.26 -7.99
C ASP A 744 -55.97 -3.55 -6.98
N LEU A 745 -55.90 -4.63 -6.20
CA LEU A 745 -56.89 -5.05 -5.20
C LEU A 745 -56.40 -5.03 -3.72
N CYS A 746 -55.13 -4.74 -3.42
CA CYS A 746 -54.63 -4.72 -2.04
C CYS A 746 -53.63 -3.58 -1.81
N ALA A 747 -54.11 -2.45 -1.28
CA ALA A 747 -53.30 -1.32 -0.89
C ALA A 747 -52.68 -1.52 0.50
N ASP A 748 -51.61 -2.30 0.59
CA ASP A 748 -50.68 -2.33 1.72
C ASP A 748 -49.24 -2.52 1.20
N ASN A 749 -48.81 -1.66 0.27
CA ASN A 749 -47.42 -1.62 -0.18
C ASN A 749 -46.65 -0.57 0.62
N VAL A 750 -45.82 -1.04 1.54
CA VAL A 750 -44.73 -0.26 2.13
C VAL A 750 -43.88 0.30 0.98
N PRO A 751 -43.50 1.59 0.96
CA PRO A 751 -42.81 2.16 -0.20
C PRO A 751 -41.44 1.50 -0.43
N TRP A 752 -41.29 0.78 -1.55
CA TRP A 752 -39.99 0.40 -2.13
C TRP A 752 -39.28 1.61 -2.74
N ASP A 753 -39.20 2.69 -1.98
CA ASP A 753 -38.59 3.94 -2.43
C ASP A 753 -37.07 3.86 -2.19
N THR A 754 -36.38 3.14 -3.08
CA THR A 754 -34.92 3.09 -3.13
C THR A 754 -34.44 4.41 -3.74
N ALA A 755 -34.38 5.46 -2.92
CA ALA A 755 -33.98 6.79 -3.36
C ALA A 755 -32.52 6.76 -3.87
N ASN A 756 -32.31 7.10 -5.14
CA ASN A 756 -30.98 7.23 -5.72
C ASN A 756 -30.40 8.61 -5.35
N LEU A 757 -29.52 8.65 -4.35
CA LEU A 757 -28.80 9.85 -3.91
C LEU A 757 -27.46 10.02 -4.62
N VAL A 758 -27.39 9.60 -5.89
CA VAL A 758 -26.20 9.76 -6.74
C VAL A 758 -26.49 10.83 -7.78
N ASP A 759 -25.63 11.83 -7.88
CA ASP A 759 -25.70 12.84 -8.94
C ASP A 759 -25.30 12.22 -10.29
N LEU A 760 -26.28 11.87 -11.11
CA LEU A 760 -26.06 11.24 -12.41
C LEU A 760 -26.04 12.27 -13.56
N PRO A 761 -25.11 12.17 -14.52
CA PRO A 761 -25.17 12.92 -15.76
C PRO A 761 -26.46 12.66 -16.54
N SER A 762 -26.96 13.66 -17.26
CA SER A 762 -28.21 13.58 -18.02
C SER A 762 -28.28 12.33 -18.93
N GLY A 763 -29.34 11.55 -18.75
CA GLY A 763 -29.62 10.32 -19.53
C GLY A 763 -28.98 9.04 -18.98
N LYS A 764 -28.13 9.11 -17.95
CA LYS A 764 -27.62 7.92 -17.25
C LYS A 764 -28.54 7.54 -16.07
N SER A 765 -28.59 6.25 -15.76
CA SER A 765 -29.41 5.65 -14.70
C SER A 765 -28.70 4.42 -14.12
N ILE A 766 -28.90 4.18 -12.83
CA ILE A 766 -28.46 2.99 -12.10
C ILE A 766 -29.64 2.13 -11.64
N ASP A 767 -30.85 2.49 -12.05
CA ASP A 767 -32.11 1.94 -11.56
C ASP A 767 -32.36 0.51 -12.05
N TYR A 768 -31.40 -0.13 -12.70
CA TYR A 768 -31.53 -1.50 -13.21
C TYR A 768 -31.27 -2.56 -12.13
N PHE A 769 -30.83 -2.18 -10.94
CA PHE A 769 -30.77 -3.09 -9.79
C PHE A 769 -32.18 -3.57 -9.41
N ASN A 770 -32.27 -4.62 -8.59
CA ASN A 770 -33.53 -5.32 -8.32
C ASN A 770 -34.17 -5.96 -9.58
N ALA A 771 -33.38 -6.31 -10.59
CA ALA A 771 -33.91 -6.91 -11.82
C ALA A 771 -34.47 -8.31 -11.56
N ILE A 772 -35.67 -8.60 -12.09
CA ILE A 772 -36.23 -9.95 -12.20
C ILE A 772 -35.49 -10.71 -13.30
N LYS A 773 -35.28 -10.06 -14.46
CA LYS A 773 -34.61 -10.64 -15.61
C LYS A 773 -33.81 -9.59 -16.36
N THR A 774 -32.61 -9.94 -16.81
CA THR A 774 -31.80 -9.09 -17.68
C THR A 774 -31.29 -9.88 -18.88
N GLY A 775 -30.89 -9.17 -19.95
CA GLY A 775 -30.27 -9.82 -21.11
C GLY A 775 -30.34 -8.99 -22.39
N PHE A 776 -29.56 -9.42 -23.38
CA PHE A 776 -29.49 -8.75 -24.68
C PHE A 776 -30.55 -9.30 -25.65
N LEU A 777 -31.28 -8.40 -26.30
CA LEU A 777 -32.19 -8.71 -27.40
C LEU A 777 -31.99 -7.69 -28.52
N ARG A 778 -32.30 -8.09 -29.77
CA ARG A 778 -32.29 -7.16 -30.90
C ARG A 778 -33.60 -6.41 -30.97
N GLU A 779 -33.56 -5.10 -30.84
CA GLU A 779 -34.71 -4.21 -31.02
C GLU A 779 -34.82 -3.78 -32.48
N ARG A 780 -36.04 -3.78 -33.03
CA ARG A 780 -36.32 -3.23 -34.36
C ARG A 780 -36.51 -1.71 -34.26
N THR A 781 -35.67 -0.96 -34.97
CA THR A 781 -35.78 0.50 -35.10
C THR A 781 -36.04 0.88 -36.55
N ALA A 782 -37.09 1.67 -36.78
CA ALA A 782 -37.43 2.21 -38.09
C ALA A 782 -36.51 3.39 -38.43
N ASN A 783 -35.53 3.18 -39.31
CA ASN A 783 -34.62 4.24 -39.78
C ASN A 783 -34.91 4.55 -41.25
N GLY A 784 -35.93 5.38 -41.51
CA GLY A 784 -36.32 5.75 -42.88
C GLY A 784 -36.92 4.57 -43.66
N TRP A 785 -36.36 4.23 -44.82
CA TRP A 785 -36.87 3.17 -45.71
C TRP A 785 -36.44 1.74 -45.33
N TYR A 786 -35.52 1.58 -44.37
CA TYR A 786 -34.99 0.28 -43.94
C TYR A 786 -35.23 0.03 -42.46
N ASP A 787 -35.68 -1.19 -42.12
CA ASP A 787 -35.68 -1.69 -40.75
C ASP A 787 -34.24 -2.02 -40.33
N SER A 788 -33.81 -1.46 -39.20
CA SER A 788 -32.51 -1.76 -38.58
C SER A 788 -32.71 -2.54 -37.29
N TRP A 789 -31.86 -3.53 -37.04
CA TRP A 789 -31.86 -4.30 -35.80
C TRP A 789 -30.63 -3.93 -34.99
N ASN A 790 -30.85 -3.53 -33.75
CA ASN A 790 -29.77 -3.15 -32.85
C ASN A 790 -29.81 -3.99 -31.59
N ASP A 791 -28.64 -4.48 -31.15
CA ASP A 791 -28.54 -5.14 -29.84
C ASP A 791 -28.82 -4.11 -28.73
N ARG A 792 -29.64 -4.50 -27.77
CA ARG A 792 -30.07 -3.69 -26.63
C ARG A 792 -30.07 -4.55 -25.37
N TRP A 793 -29.65 -3.94 -24.27
CA TRP A 793 -29.74 -4.58 -22.97
C TRP A 793 -31.09 -4.24 -22.33
N LEU A 794 -31.92 -5.25 -22.10
CA LEU A 794 -33.22 -5.11 -21.49
C LEU A 794 -33.16 -5.56 -20.03
N VAL A 795 -33.91 -4.85 -19.20
CA VAL A 795 -34.03 -5.09 -17.76
C VAL A 795 -35.51 -5.10 -17.41
N LEU A 796 -35.99 -6.23 -16.91
CA LEU A 796 -37.33 -6.41 -16.39
C LEU A 796 -37.30 -6.25 -14.87
N GLN A 797 -38.07 -5.31 -14.36
CA GLN A 797 -38.33 -5.06 -12.95
C GLN A 797 -39.79 -5.41 -12.63
N GLU A 798 -40.21 -5.20 -11.38
CA GLU A 798 -41.57 -5.52 -10.91
C GLU A 798 -42.65 -4.76 -11.68
N ASP A 799 -42.44 -3.47 -11.97
CA ASP A 799 -43.47 -2.65 -12.62
C ASP A 799 -43.04 -2.08 -13.98
N TYR A 800 -41.78 -2.31 -14.38
CA TYR A 800 -41.20 -1.66 -15.55
C TYR A 800 -40.36 -2.62 -16.38
N LEU A 801 -40.44 -2.44 -17.69
CA LEU A 801 -39.47 -2.96 -18.65
C LEU A 801 -38.64 -1.81 -19.19
N THR A 802 -37.34 -1.84 -18.97
CA THR A 802 -36.43 -0.74 -19.32
C THR A 802 -35.39 -1.20 -20.33
N CYS A 803 -35.10 -0.34 -21.31
CA CYS A 803 -34.07 -0.56 -22.32
C CYS A 803 -32.89 0.37 -22.12
N TYR A 804 -31.70 -0.24 -22.09
CA TYR A 804 -30.43 0.43 -21.92
C TYR A 804 -29.55 0.24 -23.17
N GLU A 805 -28.66 1.20 -23.40
CA GLU A 805 -27.71 1.13 -24.51
C GLU A 805 -26.70 -0.01 -24.36
N ASN A 806 -26.20 -0.21 -23.13
CA ASN A 806 -25.17 -1.19 -22.77
C ASN A 806 -25.49 -1.80 -21.39
N SER A 807 -24.88 -2.93 -21.07
CA SER A 807 -24.87 -3.48 -19.70
C SER A 807 -23.80 -2.81 -18.84
N PRO A 808 -23.99 -2.70 -17.52
CA PRO A 808 -22.98 -2.18 -16.60
C PRO A 808 -21.77 -3.12 -16.55
N LYS A 809 -20.60 -2.56 -16.21
CA LYS A 809 -19.39 -3.32 -15.95
C LYS A 809 -19.22 -3.43 -14.44
N LEU A 810 -19.80 -4.47 -13.86
CA LEU A 810 -19.77 -4.71 -12.42
C LEU A 810 -18.54 -5.57 -12.05
N ASP A 811 -17.38 -5.20 -12.58
CA ASP A 811 -16.12 -5.91 -12.37
C ASP A 811 -15.49 -5.43 -11.05
N PHE A 812 -15.30 -6.35 -10.09
CA PHE A 812 -14.65 -6.16 -8.79
C PHE A 812 -15.04 -4.91 -7.98
N VAL A 813 -15.87 -5.11 -6.96
CA VAL A 813 -16.36 -4.02 -6.10
C VAL A 813 -15.85 -4.22 -4.69
N GLY A 814 -15.29 -3.16 -4.08
CA GLY A 814 -14.95 -3.19 -2.66
C GLY A 814 -16.21 -3.54 -1.87
N GLN A 815 -16.13 -4.45 -0.89
CA GLN A 815 -17.32 -4.87 -0.15
C GLN A 815 -17.07 -4.90 1.35
N PHE A 816 -18.10 -4.55 2.11
CA PHE A 816 -18.08 -4.60 3.58
C PHE A 816 -19.34 -5.29 4.09
N PRO A 817 -19.25 -6.28 4.98
CA PRO A 817 -20.42 -7.00 5.48
C PRO A 817 -21.27 -6.14 6.44
N LEU A 818 -22.60 -6.25 6.32
CA LEU A 818 -23.60 -5.63 7.22
C LEU A 818 -24.27 -6.64 8.17
N ARG A 819 -23.89 -7.92 8.08
CA ARG A 819 -24.40 -8.94 9.00
C ARG A 819 -23.81 -8.76 10.40
N GLN A 820 -24.67 -8.57 11.40
CA GLN A 820 -24.32 -8.42 12.82
C GLN A 820 -23.34 -7.26 13.03
N THR A 821 -23.58 -6.12 12.38
CA THR A 821 -22.73 -4.93 12.48
C THR A 821 -23.34 -3.86 13.35
N LYS A 822 -22.50 -3.01 13.90
CA LYS A 822 -22.91 -1.80 14.63
C LYS A 822 -22.65 -0.59 13.75
N ALA A 823 -23.66 0.20 13.44
CA ALA A 823 -23.49 1.48 12.77
C ALA A 823 -23.57 2.61 13.80
N CYS A 824 -22.44 3.26 14.05
CA CYS A 824 -22.35 4.47 14.85
C CYS A 824 -22.56 5.69 13.95
N CYS A 825 -23.62 6.45 14.20
CA CYS A 825 -24.07 7.57 13.40
C CYS A 825 -23.84 8.87 14.17
N TYR A 826 -22.95 9.74 13.67
CA TYR A 826 -22.57 11.01 14.28
C TYR A 826 -23.20 12.17 13.52
N GLU A 827 -24.28 12.70 14.06
CA GLU A 827 -25.16 13.66 13.36
C GLU A 827 -24.45 14.98 13.02
N ARG A 828 -23.59 15.50 13.92
CA ARG A 828 -22.91 16.79 13.72
C ARG A 828 -21.84 16.78 12.62
N GLU A 829 -21.23 15.63 12.35
CA GLU A 829 -20.17 15.48 11.34
C GLU A 829 -20.64 14.78 10.06
N TYR A 830 -21.93 14.42 9.99
CA TYR A 830 -22.50 13.57 8.94
C TYR A 830 -21.68 12.28 8.72
N LEU A 831 -21.12 11.72 9.79
CA LEU A 831 -20.21 10.58 9.76
C LEU A 831 -20.96 9.31 10.17
N ILE A 832 -20.83 8.27 9.36
CA ILE A 832 -21.36 6.94 9.62
C ILE A 832 -20.17 5.98 9.70
N ARG A 833 -20.01 5.32 10.85
CA ARG A 833 -19.03 4.27 11.05
C ARG A 833 -19.75 2.94 11.21
N VAL A 834 -19.51 2.01 10.31
CA VAL A 834 -20.05 0.65 10.40
C VAL A 834 -18.95 -0.29 10.87
N VAL A 835 -19.15 -0.94 12.01
CA VAL A 835 -18.20 -1.87 12.63
C VAL A 835 -18.76 -3.29 12.57
N ALA A 836 -18.02 -4.18 11.91
CA ALA A 836 -18.34 -5.60 11.84
C ALA A 836 -18.05 -6.32 13.16
N ARG A 837 -18.65 -7.50 13.35
CA ARG A 837 -18.51 -8.32 14.57
C ARG A 837 -17.07 -8.59 15.02
N ARG A 838 -16.11 -8.68 14.10
CA ARG A 838 -14.68 -8.89 14.38
C ARG A 838 -13.87 -7.59 14.43
N GLY A 839 -14.54 -6.46 14.66
CA GLY A 839 -13.91 -5.15 14.73
C GLY A 839 -13.37 -4.59 13.42
N ALA A 840 -13.61 -5.21 12.25
CA ALA A 840 -13.34 -4.52 10.98
C ALA A 840 -14.32 -3.35 10.85
N ALA A 841 -13.85 -2.12 10.63
CA ALA A 841 -14.73 -0.97 10.43
C ALA A 841 -14.64 -0.38 9.02
N CYS A 842 -15.71 0.30 8.62
CA CYS A 842 -15.80 1.17 7.47
C CYS A 842 -16.33 2.52 7.92
N GLU A 843 -15.71 3.60 7.46
CA GLU A 843 -16.09 4.97 7.80
C GLU A 843 -16.43 5.73 6.54
N MET A 844 -17.58 6.41 6.57
CA MET A 844 -18.07 7.19 5.45
C MET A 844 -18.67 8.49 5.94
N ARG A 845 -18.31 9.59 5.30
CA ARG A 845 -18.95 10.89 5.50
C ARG A 845 -19.91 11.20 4.37
N VAL A 846 -21.07 11.72 4.76
CA VAL A 846 -22.17 12.07 3.88
C VAL A 846 -22.24 13.59 3.73
N GLN A 847 -22.81 14.09 2.63
CA GLN A 847 -22.71 15.51 2.26
C GLN A 847 -23.51 16.48 3.15
N ASN A 848 -24.70 16.08 3.59
CA ASN A 848 -25.64 16.94 4.30
C ASN A 848 -26.60 16.14 5.18
N GLN A 849 -27.33 16.84 6.06
CA GLN A 849 -28.28 16.23 7.01
C GLN A 849 -29.37 15.40 6.31
N GLU A 850 -29.96 15.89 5.22
CA GLU A 850 -31.03 15.16 4.51
C GLU A 850 -30.55 13.82 3.95
N SER A 851 -29.35 13.80 3.35
CA SER A 851 -28.72 12.57 2.88
C SER A 851 -28.36 11.69 4.07
N PHE A 852 -27.76 12.24 5.12
CA PHE A 852 -27.42 11.50 6.33
C PHE A 852 -28.65 10.80 6.96
N ASP A 853 -29.76 11.50 7.10
CA ASP A 853 -31.01 10.95 7.65
C ASP A 853 -31.50 9.78 6.79
N ARG A 854 -31.48 9.91 5.45
CA ARG A 854 -31.83 8.80 4.53
C ARG A 854 -30.91 7.59 4.67
N TRP A 855 -29.61 7.81 4.81
CA TRP A 855 -28.65 6.74 5.04
C TRP A 855 -28.96 5.98 6.34
N VAL A 856 -29.22 6.70 7.42
CA VAL A 856 -29.58 6.12 8.73
C VAL A 856 -30.92 5.37 8.64
N GLU A 857 -31.94 5.95 8.01
CA GLU A 857 -33.24 5.31 7.80
C GLU A 857 -33.13 3.98 7.04
N VAL A 858 -32.26 3.90 6.02
CA VAL A 858 -32.04 2.65 5.27
C VAL A 858 -31.32 1.61 6.13
N LEU A 859 -30.29 2.01 6.89
CA LEU A 859 -29.57 1.10 7.78
C LEU A 859 -30.48 0.59 8.92
N GLU A 860 -31.38 1.42 9.45
CA GLU A 860 -32.39 1.03 10.45
C GLU A 860 -33.37 -0.04 9.95
N ARG A 861 -33.62 -0.11 8.63
CA ARG A 861 -34.47 -1.15 8.02
C ARG A 861 -33.79 -2.51 7.95
N ILE A 862 -32.47 -2.59 8.14
CA ILE A 862 -31.71 -3.84 8.04
C ILE A 862 -31.66 -4.52 9.42
N PRO A 863 -32.32 -5.68 9.64
CA PRO A 863 -32.46 -6.27 10.98
C PRO A 863 -31.15 -6.69 11.65
N THR A 864 -30.08 -6.88 10.86
CA THR A 864 -28.77 -7.31 11.35
C THR A 864 -27.84 -6.16 11.72
N VAL A 865 -28.26 -4.91 11.51
CA VAL A 865 -27.49 -3.71 11.83
C VAL A 865 -28.03 -3.09 13.11
N GLU A 866 -27.20 -2.98 14.13
CA GLU A 866 -27.50 -2.24 15.36
C GLU A 866 -27.11 -0.77 15.17
N ILE A 867 -28.07 0.14 15.32
CA ILE A 867 -27.84 1.58 15.14
C ILE A 867 -27.55 2.25 16.49
N ILE A 868 -26.46 3.00 16.54
CA ILE A 868 -26.04 3.79 17.70
C ILE A 868 -25.93 5.24 17.24
N ARG A 869 -26.89 6.08 17.68
CA ARG A 869 -26.86 7.52 17.39
C ARG A 869 -26.06 8.26 18.46
N HIS A 870 -25.11 9.07 18.03
CA HIS A 870 -24.28 9.91 18.89
C HIS A 870 -24.56 11.39 18.61
N GLU A 871 -24.94 12.14 19.65
CA GLU A 871 -25.16 13.59 19.56
C GLU A 871 -23.86 14.41 19.63
N ASP A 872 -22.76 13.79 20.07
CA ASP A 872 -21.49 14.42 20.39
C ASP A 872 -20.36 14.10 19.38
N LEU A 873 -19.45 15.06 19.26
CA LEU A 873 -18.23 15.01 18.45
C LEU A 873 -17.33 13.83 18.87
N LEU A 874 -16.74 13.15 17.90
CA LEU A 874 -15.64 12.20 18.13
C LEU A 874 -14.35 12.99 18.43
N GLU A 875 -14.32 13.79 19.50
CA GLU A 875 -13.22 14.73 19.79
C GLU A 875 -11.86 14.04 20.01
N ASN A 876 -11.84 12.71 20.16
CA ASN A 876 -10.63 11.91 20.36
C ASN A 876 -10.41 10.82 19.30
N SER A 877 -11.14 10.86 18.19
CA SER A 877 -11.03 9.87 17.12
C SER A 877 -9.99 10.26 16.07
N PRO A 878 -9.17 9.32 15.58
CA PRO A 878 -8.39 9.53 14.35
C PRO A 878 -9.27 9.93 13.15
N SER A 879 -10.57 9.65 13.20
CA SER A 879 -11.55 9.98 12.16
C SER A 879 -12.03 11.42 12.18
N SER A 880 -11.96 12.13 13.32
CA SER A 880 -12.49 13.51 13.41
C SER A 880 -11.57 14.56 12.78
N VAL A 881 -10.34 14.19 12.41
CA VAL A 881 -9.29 15.16 12.02
C VAL A 881 -9.26 15.51 10.52
N LEU A 882 -10.19 15.02 9.71
CA LEU A 882 -10.31 15.42 8.30
C LEU A 882 -11.44 16.44 8.12
N ILE A 883 -11.13 17.71 8.39
CA ILE A 883 -11.97 18.83 7.95
C ILE A 883 -11.87 18.90 6.41
N MET A 884 -12.98 19.21 5.76
CA MET A 884 -13.08 19.30 4.30
C MET A 884 -12.06 20.30 3.71
N SER A 885 -11.21 19.84 2.79
CA SER A 885 -10.39 20.72 1.94
C SER A 885 -11.27 21.71 1.16
N GLU A 886 -10.90 23.00 1.16
CA GLU A 886 -11.65 24.11 0.54
C GLU A 886 -11.93 23.98 -0.97
N THR A 887 -11.36 22.98 -1.64
CA THR A 887 -11.46 22.76 -3.09
C THR A 887 -12.81 22.19 -3.56
N SER A 888 -13.67 21.69 -2.67
CA SER A 888 -15.01 21.17 -3.03
C SER A 888 -16.11 22.23 -3.12
N ARG A 889 -15.80 23.54 -2.95
CA ARG A 889 -16.72 24.62 -3.36
C ARG A 889 -16.54 24.98 -4.83
N GLY A 890 -16.76 24.00 -5.69
CA GLY A 890 -16.87 24.17 -7.13
C GLY A 890 -18.26 23.78 -7.63
N SER A 891 -19.12 24.77 -7.81
CA SER A 891 -20.35 24.71 -8.64
C SER A 891 -21.52 23.82 -8.19
N PHE A 892 -22.10 24.04 -7.00
CA PHE A 892 -23.47 23.58 -6.73
C PHE A 892 -24.27 24.63 -5.95
N GLY A 893 -25.54 24.77 -6.32
CA GLY A 893 -26.32 26.02 -6.26
C GLY A 893 -26.58 26.61 -4.87
N GLU A 894 -26.71 27.94 -4.87
CA GLU A 894 -27.22 28.72 -3.74
C GLU A 894 -28.68 28.38 -3.44
N ALA A 895 -28.96 27.82 -2.25
CA ALA A 895 -30.05 28.21 -1.36
C ALA A 895 -30.20 27.19 -0.21
N GLY A 896 -30.06 27.64 1.05
CA GLY A 896 -30.48 26.87 2.22
C GLY A 896 -29.77 27.21 3.53
N GLN A 897 -30.33 28.17 4.27
CA GLN A 897 -30.10 28.56 5.69
C GLN A 897 -28.65 28.63 6.23
N ALA A 898 -28.19 29.87 6.41
CA ALA A 898 -26.87 30.21 6.95
C ALA A 898 -26.71 29.82 8.43
N GLY A 899 -25.76 28.94 8.72
CA GLY A 899 -25.16 28.82 10.05
C GLY A 899 -24.44 30.13 10.44
N GLU A 900 -24.25 30.36 11.74
CA GLU A 900 -23.46 31.49 12.22
C GLU A 900 -22.08 31.49 11.56
N TRP A 901 -21.77 32.58 10.84
CA TRP A 901 -20.48 32.71 10.19
C TRP A 901 -19.63 33.73 10.95
N LEU A 902 -18.38 33.34 11.22
CA LEU A 902 -17.36 34.16 11.85
C LEU A 902 -16.17 34.27 10.90
N LYS A 903 -15.85 35.49 10.45
CA LYS A 903 -14.72 35.76 9.56
C LYS A 903 -13.74 36.69 10.26
N THR A 904 -12.49 36.26 10.41
CA THR A 904 -11.45 37.06 11.08
C THR A 904 -10.30 37.38 10.13
N LYS A 905 -9.71 38.57 10.27
CA LYS A 905 -8.56 39.01 9.48
C LYS A 905 -7.58 39.78 10.35
N ILE A 906 -6.31 39.39 10.37
CA ILE A 906 -5.26 40.18 11.02
C ILE A 906 -4.74 41.17 9.99
N GLU A 907 -5.03 42.46 10.17
CA GLU A 907 -4.64 43.51 9.21
C GLU A 907 -3.20 43.99 9.39
N GLY A 908 -2.65 43.82 10.60
CA GLY A 908 -1.31 44.28 10.92
C GLY A 908 -1.07 44.35 12.41
N TYR A 909 -0.13 45.19 12.81
CA TYR A 909 0.29 45.35 14.19
C TYR A 909 0.47 46.83 14.57
N GLN A 910 0.36 47.12 15.86
CA GLN A 910 0.64 48.42 16.46
C GLN A 910 1.57 48.23 17.65
N ILE A 911 2.56 49.12 17.81
CA ILE A 911 3.39 49.16 19.01
C ILE A 911 2.68 50.04 20.03
N LYS A 912 2.50 49.53 21.25
CA LYS A 912 1.80 50.19 22.35
C LYS A 912 2.62 50.11 23.63
N LEU A 913 2.35 51.00 24.57
CA LEU A 913 2.91 50.96 25.92
C LEU A 913 1.93 50.26 26.85
N ASP A 914 2.43 49.38 27.72
CA ASP A 914 1.63 48.80 28.81
C ASP A 914 1.60 49.72 30.04
N GLU A 915 0.93 49.28 31.11
CA GLU A 915 0.80 50.03 32.38
C GLU A 915 2.15 50.25 33.10
N SER A 916 3.22 49.58 32.66
CA SER A 916 4.59 49.71 33.18
C SER A 916 5.51 50.49 32.23
N ASP A 917 4.95 51.23 31.27
CA ASP A 917 5.67 51.95 30.21
C ASP A 917 6.57 51.06 29.34
N GLN A 918 6.28 49.76 29.24
CA GLN A 918 7.01 48.83 28.38
C GLN A 918 6.33 48.70 27.01
N GLU A 919 7.12 48.83 25.94
CA GLU A 919 6.63 48.65 24.58
C GLU A 919 6.26 47.18 24.30
N TYR A 920 5.07 46.96 23.77
CA TYR A 920 4.59 45.66 23.30
C TYR A 920 3.86 45.78 21.96
N VAL A 921 3.83 44.68 21.23
CA VAL A 921 3.16 44.59 19.92
C VAL A 921 1.75 44.05 20.09
N ALA A 922 0.77 44.84 19.64
CA ALA A 922 -0.63 44.47 19.56
C ALA A 922 -1.03 44.18 18.10
N PHE A 923 -1.46 42.96 17.82
CA PHE A 923 -1.97 42.58 16.50
C PHE A 923 -3.43 43.00 16.37
N VAL A 924 -3.77 43.62 15.24
CA VAL A 924 -5.11 44.17 14.96
C VAL A 924 -5.91 43.14 14.18
N ILE A 925 -6.97 42.63 14.80
CA ILE A 925 -7.87 41.59 14.28
C ILE A 925 -9.20 42.25 13.92
N GLN A 926 -9.56 42.26 12.65
CA GLN A 926 -10.92 42.52 12.22
C GLN A 926 -11.75 41.24 12.36
N VAL A 927 -12.96 41.37 12.90
CA VAL A 927 -13.88 40.27 13.11
C VAL A 927 -15.22 40.66 12.50
N ALA A 928 -15.70 39.89 11.54
CA ALA A 928 -17.03 40.01 10.96
C ALA A 928 -17.86 38.80 11.41
N SER A 929 -19.00 39.05 12.04
CA SER A 929 -19.91 38.03 12.55
C SER A 929 -21.32 38.29 12.06
N SER A 930 -22.07 37.20 11.80
CA SER A 930 -23.51 37.27 11.51
C SER A 930 -24.35 37.88 12.63
N THR A 931 -23.89 37.80 13.89
CA THR A 931 -24.64 38.26 15.08
C THR A 931 -24.14 39.58 15.66
N ALA A 932 -22.83 39.86 15.58
CA ALA A 932 -22.22 41.05 16.19
C ALA A 932 -21.74 42.12 15.18
N GLY A 933 -21.90 41.89 13.87
CA GLY A 933 -21.40 42.80 12.84
C GLY A 933 -19.87 42.83 12.76
N ASN A 934 -19.30 43.94 12.28
CA ASN A 934 -17.85 44.12 12.15
C ASN A 934 -17.28 44.79 13.40
N SER A 935 -16.34 44.13 14.08
CA SER A 935 -15.61 44.64 15.23
C SER A 935 -14.09 44.54 15.03
N VAL A 936 -13.33 45.35 15.76
CA VAL A 936 -11.87 45.34 15.73
C VAL A 936 -11.35 45.04 17.13
N VAL A 937 -10.55 43.99 17.24
CA VAL A 937 -9.97 43.52 18.49
C VAL A 937 -8.46 43.57 18.38
N GLN A 938 -7.80 43.90 19.49
CA GLN A 938 -6.34 43.96 19.55
C GLN A 938 -5.83 42.97 20.57
N ARG A 939 -4.85 42.15 20.18
CA ARG A 939 -4.29 41.09 21.02
C ARG A 939 -2.77 41.09 20.96
N ARG A 940 -2.13 40.96 22.11
CA ARG A 940 -0.68 40.72 22.18
C ARG A 940 -0.39 39.23 21.99
N TYR A 941 0.82 38.91 21.54
CA TYR A 941 1.22 37.52 21.28
C TYR A 941 1.02 36.58 22.47
N SER A 942 1.25 37.05 23.71
CA SER A 942 1.02 36.24 24.90
C SER A 942 -0.45 35.88 25.15
N GLU A 943 -1.41 36.65 24.61
CA GLU A 943 -2.83 36.27 24.63
C GLU A 943 -3.13 35.16 23.61
N PHE A 944 -2.48 35.18 22.44
CA PHE A 944 -2.55 34.06 21.49
C PHE A 944 -1.96 32.79 22.10
N ALA A 945 -0.84 32.90 22.82
CA ALA A 945 -0.23 31.78 23.54
C ALA A 945 -1.13 31.24 24.66
N LYS A 946 -1.83 32.11 25.39
CA LYS A 946 -2.82 31.69 26.40
C LYS A 946 -4.00 30.97 25.76
N LEU A 947 -4.58 31.53 24.69
CA LEU A 947 -5.65 30.87 23.94
C LEU A 947 -5.17 29.51 23.43
N HIS A 948 -4.00 29.46 22.80
CA HIS A 948 -3.40 28.22 22.30
C HIS A 948 -3.27 27.15 23.40
N HIS A 949 -2.76 27.53 24.56
CA HIS A 949 -2.61 26.63 25.71
C HIS A 949 -3.96 26.17 26.28
N GLN A 950 -4.99 27.02 26.27
CA GLN A 950 -6.35 26.64 26.70
C GLN A 950 -7.00 25.68 25.70
N LEU A 951 -6.81 25.92 24.39
CA LEU A 951 -7.30 25.05 23.32
C LEU A 951 -6.59 23.69 23.34
N ARG A 952 -5.27 23.65 23.56
CA ARG A 952 -4.47 22.42 23.74
C ARG A 952 -4.91 21.55 24.94
N LYS A 953 -5.70 22.08 25.87
CA LYS A 953 -6.31 21.27 26.95
C LYS A 953 -7.64 20.63 26.54
N MET A 954 -8.25 21.12 25.46
CA MET A 954 -9.60 20.74 25.02
C MET A 954 -9.59 19.92 23.72
N PHE A 955 -8.50 20.05 22.94
CA PHE A 955 -8.24 19.37 21.69
C PHE A 955 -6.95 18.54 21.82
N GLN A 956 -6.85 17.45 21.06
CA GLN A 956 -5.60 16.70 20.94
C GLN A 956 -4.48 17.59 20.37
N HIS A 957 -3.21 17.29 20.67
CA HIS A 957 -2.07 18.14 20.31
C HIS A 957 -2.03 18.49 18.82
N GLU A 958 -2.41 17.52 17.98
CA GLU A 958 -2.41 17.56 16.51
C GLU A 958 -3.61 18.36 15.94
N GLN A 959 -4.69 18.47 16.72
CA GLN A 959 -5.93 19.16 16.34
C GLN A 959 -5.85 20.69 16.48
N ILE A 960 -4.75 21.31 16.90
CA ILE A 960 -4.60 22.78 16.89
C ILE A 960 -3.31 23.14 16.14
N PRO A 961 -3.35 24.03 15.12
CA PRO A 961 -2.16 24.42 14.35
C PRO A 961 -1.07 24.96 15.27
N ALA A 962 0.20 24.74 14.95
CA ALA A 962 1.31 25.26 15.75
C ALA A 962 1.25 26.79 15.83
N LEU A 963 1.40 27.34 17.04
CA LEU A 963 1.46 28.77 17.24
C LEU A 963 2.79 29.31 16.68
N PRO A 964 2.79 30.29 15.76
CA PRO A 964 4.02 30.81 15.16
C PRO A 964 5.00 31.29 16.24
N GLY A 965 6.24 30.81 16.20
CA GLY A 965 7.25 31.08 17.23
C GLY A 965 7.59 32.56 17.43
N THR A 966 8.22 32.88 18.57
CA THR A 966 8.68 34.23 18.88
C THR A 966 10.20 34.31 19.00
N ARG A 967 10.83 35.21 18.23
CA ARG A 967 12.26 35.47 18.34
C ARG A 967 12.57 36.21 19.63
N MET A 968 13.75 35.97 20.21
CA MET A 968 14.19 36.60 21.45
C MET A 968 14.81 38.00 21.24
N TRP A 969 15.34 38.26 20.05
CA TRP A 969 15.99 39.52 19.67
C TRP A 969 15.29 40.19 18.49
N ASN A 970 15.42 41.52 18.34
CA ASN A 970 14.81 42.32 17.27
C ASN A 970 13.29 42.15 17.12
N LYS A 971 12.56 42.00 18.24
CA LYS A 971 11.10 41.76 18.27
C LYS A 971 10.26 42.89 17.65
N PHE A 972 10.83 44.09 17.45
CA PHE A 972 10.17 45.24 16.86
C PHE A 972 10.53 45.48 15.38
N GLU A 973 11.31 44.58 14.78
CA GLU A 973 11.73 44.73 13.39
C GLU A 973 10.51 44.66 12.43
N PRO A 974 10.31 45.65 11.53
CA PRO A 974 9.10 45.72 10.72
C PRO A 974 8.86 44.53 9.79
N ASN A 975 9.91 43.96 9.21
CA ASN A 975 9.80 42.79 8.32
C ASN A 975 9.41 41.53 9.09
N TYR A 976 10.02 41.32 10.26
CA TYR A 976 9.66 40.26 11.18
C TYR A 976 8.21 40.36 11.64
N LEU A 977 7.75 41.56 12.03
CA LEU A 977 6.38 41.77 12.49
C LEU A 977 5.33 41.60 11.38
N LYS A 978 5.65 41.95 10.13
CA LYS A 978 4.80 41.64 8.97
C LYS A 978 4.69 40.13 8.73
N GLN A 979 5.80 39.42 8.69
CA GLN A 979 5.80 37.96 8.54
C GLN A 979 5.06 37.28 9.70
N LYS A 980 5.26 37.77 10.93
CA LYS A 980 4.58 37.25 12.13
C LYS A 980 3.08 37.51 12.10
N ALA A 981 2.63 38.67 11.61
CA ALA A 981 1.21 38.95 11.43
C ALA A 981 0.57 37.98 10.42
N VAL A 982 1.27 37.65 9.32
CA VAL A 982 0.82 36.66 8.34
C VAL A 982 0.76 35.26 8.94
N GLY A 983 1.81 34.83 9.67
CA GLY A 983 1.83 33.54 10.34
C GLY A 983 0.71 33.41 11.40
N LEU A 984 0.51 34.46 12.21
CA LEU A 984 -0.58 34.50 13.19
C LEU A 984 -1.94 34.51 12.51
N HIS A 985 -2.07 35.14 11.34
CA HIS A 985 -3.31 35.12 10.59
C HIS A 985 -3.64 33.70 10.11
N GLY A 986 -2.65 32.98 9.57
CA GLY A 986 -2.79 31.58 9.16
C GLY A 986 -3.19 30.68 10.32
N TYR A 987 -2.45 30.75 11.43
CA TYR A 987 -2.77 30.05 12.68
C TYR A 987 -4.20 30.35 13.17
N PHE A 988 -4.56 31.63 13.25
CA PHE A 988 -5.80 32.05 13.88
C PHE A 988 -7.03 31.74 13.03
N ASN A 989 -6.91 31.79 11.70
CA ASN A 989 -7.97 31.38 10.79
C ASN A 989 -8.30 29.90 10.97
N GLU A 990 -7.27 29.08 11.10
CA GLU A 990 -7.41 27.65 11.32
C GLU A 990 -7.99 27.33 12.72
N VAL A 991 -7.55 28.04 13.76
CA VAL A 991 -8.18 27.98 15.09
C VAL A 991 -9.66 28.36 15.04
N CYS A 992 -10.04 29.39 14.27
CA CYS A 992 -11.44 29.80 14.14
C CYS A 992 -12.29 28.70 13.49
N LYS A 993 -11.77 28.02 12.46
CA LYS A 993 -12.44 26.87 11.82
C LYS A 993 -12.63 25.71 12.79
N ARG A 994 -11.59 25.36 13.53
CA ARG A 994 -11.61 24.21 14.46
C ARG A 994 -12.44 24.46 15.71
N CYS A 995 -12.52 25.70 16.18
CA CYS A 995 -13.38 26.05 17.30
C CYS A 995 -14.85 26.22 16.90
N ALA A 996 -15.15 26.41 15.61
CA ALA A 996 -16.53 26.58 15.13
C ALA A 996 -17.36 25.33 15.47
N ASN A 997 -18.53 25.54 16.08
CA ASN A 997 -19.45 24.45 16.50
C ASN A 997 -18.87 23.45 17.53
N THR A 998 -17.80 23.81 18.26
CA THR A 998 -17.21 22.98 19.33
C THR A 998 -17.42 23.60 20.71
N ARG A 999 -17.17 22.82 21.77
CA ARG A 999 -17.15 23.30 23.17
C ARG A 999 -16.10 24.38 23.46
N ALA A 1000 -15.14 24.60 22.55
CA ALA A 1000 -14.12 25.63 22.67
C ALA A 1000 -14.56 26.99 22.09
N LEU A 1001 -15.72 27.06 21.43
CA LEU A 1001 -16.29 28.30 20.89
C LEU A 1001 -16.37 29.43 21.93
N PRO A 1002 -16.77 29.21 23.21
CA PRO A 1002 -16.79 30.27 24.21
C PRO A 1002 -15.41 30.91 24.47
N LEU A 1003 -14.33 30.12 24.45
CA LEU A 1003 -12.96 30.62 24.62
C LEU A 1003 -12.54 31.48 23.43
N LEU A 1004 -12.91 31.06 22.21
CA LEU A 1004 -12.67 31.85 21.01
C LEU A 1004 -13.47 33.17 21.03
N LEU A 1005 -14.74 33.12 21.43
CA LEU A 1005 -15.59 34.31 21.55
C LEU A 1005 -15.10 35.25 22.65
N GLU A 1006 -14.60 34.74 23.78
CA GLU A 1006 -13.94 35.53 24.83
C GLU A 1006 -12.67 36.19 24.30
N PHE A 1007 -11.83 35.43 23.58
CA PHE A 1007 -10.63 35.97 22.92
C PHE A 1007 -10.98 37.06 21.90
N LEU A 1008 -12.12 36.94 21.22
CA LEU A 1008 -12.62 37.94 20.27
C LEU A 1008 -13.48 39.04 20.92
N LYS A 1009 -13.65 39.05 22.25
CA LYS A 1009 -14.54 40.00 22.96
C LYS A 1009 -15.98 40.00 22.41
N LEU A 1010 -16.44 38.87 21.89
CA LEU A 1010 -17.78 38.65 21.35
C LEU A 1010 -18.67 37.82 22.28
N ALA A 1011 -18.15 37.39 23.43
CA ALA A 1011 -18.95 36.67 24.42
C ALA A 1011 -20.09 37.57 24.97
N PRO A 1012 -21.33 37.05 25.10
CA PRO A 1012 -22.39 37.77 25.79
C PRO A 1012 -22.01 38.01 27.25
N PRO A 1013 -22.42 39.12 27.89
CA PRO A 1013 -22.15 39.35 29.30
C PRO A 1013 -22.76 38.21 30.12
N ALA A 1014 -21.93 37.52 30.91
CA ALA A 1014 -22.36 36.41 31.74
C ALA A 1014 -23.58 36.82 32.58
N SER A 1015 -24.67 36.05 32.51
CA SER A 1015 -25.86 36.25 33.33
C SER A 1015 -25.48 36.05 34.79
N SER A 1016 -25.42 37.15 35.53
CA SER A 1016 -25.36 37.15 36.99
C SER A 1016 -26.73 36.75 37.53
N ASP A 1017 -26.98 35.44 37.71
CA ASP A 1017 -28.04 34.92 38.56
C ASP A 1017 -27.77 33.44 38.86
N ASP A 1018 -27.15 33.16 40.00
CA ASP A 1018 -27.76 32.35 41.07
C ASP A 1018 -26.86 32.28 42.34
N PRO A 1019 -27.42 32.00 43.53
CA PRO A 1019 -27.02 32.66 44.77
C PRO A 1019 -26.36 31.73 45.78
N LYS A 1020 -25.55 32.34 46.66
CA LYS A 1020 -25.25 31.93 48.04
C LYS A 1020 -24.82 30.46 48.26
N THR A 1021 -23.53 30.27 48.48
CA THR A 1021 -23.06 29.73 49.78
C THR A 1021 -21.77 30.41 50.19
N SER A 1022 -21.73 30.73 51.49
CA SER A 1022 -20.86 31.69 52.15
C SER A 1022 -19.41 31.20 52.33
N PRO A 1023 -18.44 32.13 52.48
CA PRO A 1023 -17.04 31.81 52.63
C PRO A 1023 -16.73 31.35 54.05
N LYS A 1024 -15.95 30.28 54.20
CA LYS A 1024 -15.18 30.05 55.42
C LYS A 1024 -13.82 30.72 55.25
N GLU A 1025 -13.72 31.93 55.77
CA GLU A 1025 -12.47 32.45 56.30
C GLU A 1025 -12.05 31.55 57.47
N GLU A 1026 -10.81 31.07 57.45
CA GLU A 1026 -9.84 31.50 58.47
C GLU A 1026 -8.42 31.18 58.01
N ASN A 1027 -7.73 32.27 57.69
CA ASN A 1027 -6.32 32.53 58.01
C ASN A 1027 -5.69 31.56 59.02
N ALA A 1028 -4.44 31.17 58.80
CA ALA A 1028 -3.34 32.02 59.23
C ALA A 1028 -1.98 31.34 59.04
N ASP A 1029 -1.06 32.21 58.63
CA ASP A 1029 0.31 32.25 59.09
C ASP A 1029 1.40 31.46 58.35
N LYS A 1030 1.94 32.18 57.35
CA LYS A 1030 3.18 32.98 57.44
C LYS A 1030 4.52 32.29 57.13
N ILE A 1031 5.23 32.99 56.22
CA ILE A 1031 6.67 33.32 56.23
C ILE A 1031 7.57 32.10 55.93
N ASN A 1032 8.27 32.01 54.79
CA ASN A 1032 9.04 32.98 54.02
C ASN A 1032 9.06 32.57 52.54
#